data_AF-A0A168C3L5-F1
#
_entry.id   AF-A0A168C3L5-F1
#
_cell.length_a   1.000
_cell.length_b   1.000
_cell.length_c   1.000
_cell.angle_alpha   90.00
_cell.angle_beta   90.00
_cell.angle_gamma   90.00
#
_symmetry.space_group_name_H-M   'P 1'
#
loop_
_entity.id
_entity.type
_entity.pdbx_description
1 polymer ?
#
loop_
_entity_poly.entity_id
_entity_poly.type
_entity_poly.pdbx_seq_one_letter_code
_entity_poly.pdbx_strand_id
1 'polypeptide(L)'
;MSRSLIQSTPMDFVVTVPAIWSNMAKQATERAAAMAGFCGNRRIHLITEPEAAALYAIKHLGSPALKPGKKFVICDAGGGTVDLISYQISSRANTPVVKEITEGTGGKCGSAMLNKRFRRFLKQTHGERYWTNERLVLANAKFELFKRDFTPKGNALTIRVDKSLGLDRNRFTISQADMTSKILEPVMKDVTCLIQEQVAMVGCDVAAVLLVGGFGQSSYLKNEVTAALPRNIPVLQPQNGWIAVAKGATIHGLGYYSPALTQVRIASRVARRSYGTCLLTPYEMKRHDAREAVWSPKEGAMVVAEMCWFIKKGQSYREGTPSTIDYQCDIPVASGPSPQTKIEIFCNDDATPPIHCTSRTKCIATLELDLERVPMSTKSAAGMTRIGDHRYYCLTGSIEASYGPAMITYRAKLGAEAVQEKHRSRFLAWKHDANKQLSLASKPGVLKPQLISFEATPTFTLGRRQEDLSAEQAASLQQPLEVNLADRGPPQIASFRPQVRKTNRGGLTTYHGPGQLVLWPVLDMHSSLYPRYGVASYANHLETTTQKLLLDLFGIQTYVARDEPGVWVVRRSGQPRKIAALGVHHRRYVTALGIAVNIDVPVTGSEISNPWARFVPCGLEGKLVTSVAAEVGSGKVVGWRLDDLAHQWAVIFEKGLLDDSKRSGGSAEAKSR
;
A
#
# COMPACT_ATOMS: atom_id res chain seq x y z
N MET A 1 -4.16 -29.89 21.87
CA MET A 1 -4.92 -28.64 22.11
C MET A 1 -6.41 -28.99 22.13
N SER A 2 -7.18 -28.44 23.07
CA SER A 2 -8.64 -28.66 23.09
C SER A 2 -9.30 -27.92 21.91
N ARG A 3 -10.46 -28.42 21.45
CA ARG A 3 -11.24 -27.79 20.37
C ARG A 3 -11.65 -26.35 20.73
N SER A 4 -11.92 -26.10 22.01
CA SER A 4 -12.23 -24.78 22.56
C SER A 4 -11.05 -23.80 22.50
N LEU A 5 -9.82 -24.28 22.75
CA LEU A 5 -8.61 -23.47 22.63
C LEU A 5 -8.35 -23.07 21.18
N ILE A 6 -8.52 -23.99 20.23
CA ILE A 6 -8.35 -23.72 18.79
C ILE A 6 -9.37 -22.68 18.31
N GLN A 7 -10.63 -22.80 18.72
CA GLN A 7 -11.69 -21.86 18.33
C GLN A 7 -11.53 -20.46 18.95
N SER A 8 -10.95 -20.37 20.16
CA SER A 8 -10.71 -19.10 20.83
C SER A 8 -9.36 -18.46 20.49
N THR A 9 -8.43 -19.21 19.89
CA THR A 9 -7.10 -18.71 19.57
C THR A 9 -7.13 -17.83 18.31
N PRO A 10 -6.63 -16.60 18.41
CA PRO A 10 -6.33 -15.77 17.26
C PRO A 10 -5.44 -16.44 16.20
N MET A 11 -5.97 -16.75 15.01
CA MET A 11 -5.18 -17.29 13.89
C MET A 11 -5.23 -16.40 12.64
N ASP A 12 -4.07 -16.13 12.07
CA ASP A 12 -3.93 -15.53 10.75
C ASP A 12 -3.45 -16.58 9.75
N PHE A 13 -3.93 -16.46 8.51
CA PHE A 13 -3.66 -17.44 7.48
C PHE A 13 -2.89 -16.81 6.33
N VAL A 14 -1.82 -17.49 5.91
CA VAL A 14 -1.08 -17.14 4.69
C VAL A 14 -1.35 -18.23 3.67
N VAL A 15 -1.90 -17.83 2.52
CA VAL A 15 -2.23 -18.73 1.41
C VAL A 15 -1.32 -18.41 0.24
N THR A 16 -0.71 -19.44 -0.33
CA THR A 16 0.19 -19.31 -1.48
C THR A 16 -0.58 -19.46 -2.79
N VAL A 17 -0.18 -18.72 -3.81
CA VAL A 17 -0.78 -18.79 -5.15
C VAL A 17 0.30 -18.78 -6.22
N PRO A 18 0.15 -19.51 -7.35
CA PRO A 18 1.09 -19.42 -8.45
C PRO A 18 1.24 -18.00 -8.98
N ALA A 19 2.44 -17.61 -9.39
CA ALA A 19 2.70 -16.24 -9.82
C ALA A 19 1.97 -15.91 -11.12
N ILE A 20 1.92 -16.89 -12.04
CA ILE A 20 1.28 -16.77 -13.36
C ILE A 20 -0.25 -16.71 -13.33
N TRP A 21 -0.89 -16.94 -12.18
CA TRP A 21 -2.35 -16.89 -12.09
C TRP A 21 -2.91 -15.47 -12.28
N SER A 22 -4.09 -15.41 -12.88
CA SER A 22 -4.83 -14.15 -13.02
C SER A 22 -5.24 -13.60 -11.65
N ASN A 23 -5.42 -12.29 -11.54
CA ASN A 23 -5.91 -11.66 -10.31
C ASN A 23 -7.26 -12.27 -9.86
N MET A 24 -8.12 -12.62 -10.81
CA MET A 24 -9.39 -13.30 -10.53
C MET A 24 -9.18 -14.69 -9.90
N ALA A 25 -8.22 -15.48 -10.39
CA ALA A 25 -7.92 -16.79 -9.80
C ALA A 25 -7.32 -16.67 -8.39
N LYS A 26 -6.45 -15.67 -8.18
CA LYS A 26 -5.88 -15.37 -6.85
C LYS A 26 -6.98 -14.98 -5.85
N GLN A 27 -7.89 -14.09 -6.27
CA GLN A 27 -9.03 -13.69 -5.45
C GLN A 27 -10.02 -14.83 -5.20
N ALA A 28 -10.28 -15.69 -6.20
CA ALA A 28 -11.12 -16.87 -6.02
C ALA A 28 -10.52 -17.83 -4.97
N THR A 29 -9.20 -17.94 -4.91
CA THR A 29 -8.48 -18.73 -3.90
C THR A 29 -8.65 -18.15 -2.49
N GLU A 30 -8.53 -16.83 -2.36
CA GLU A 30 -8.80 -16.13 -1.09
C GLU A 30 -10.24 -16.36 -0.62
N ARG A 31 -11.22 -16.23 -1.53
CA ARG A 31 -12.64 -16.49 -1.21
C ARG A 31 -12.88 -17.96 -0.82
N ALA A 32 -12.26 -18.90 -1.52
CA ALA A 32 -12.36 -20.32 -1.17
C ALA A 32 -11.79 -20.60 0.22
N ALA A 33 -10.65 -20.01 0.57
CA ALA A 33 -10.08 -20.11 1.91
C ALA A 33 -11.01 -19.47 2.97
N ALA A 34 -11.59 -18.30 2.66
CA ALA A 34 -12.56 -17.65 3.53
C ALA A 34 -13.80 -18.54 3.79
N MET A 35 -14.40 -19.09 2.72
CA MET A 35 -15.55 -19.99 2.80
C MET A 35 -15.26 -21.29 3.55
N ALA A 36 -14.03 -21.79 3.49
CA ALA A 36 -13.59 -22.95 4.26
C ALA A 36 -13.42 -22.67 5.77
N GLY A 37 -13.69 -21.44 6.22
CA GLY A 37 -13.61 -21.06 7.63
C GLY A 37 -12.23 -20.57 8.08
N PHE A 38 -11.29 -20.38 7.16
CA PHE A 38 -9.96 -19.84 7.49
C PHE A 38 -9.98 -18.34 7.80
N CYS A 39 -11.10 -17.62 7.64
CA CYS A 39 -11.10 -16.18 7.92
C CYS A 39 -11.92 -15.76 9.13
N GLY A 40 -13.08 -16.32 9.47
CA GLY A 40 -13.94 -15.70 10.49
C GLY A 40 -14.01 -14.17 10.33
N ASN A 41 -13.55 -13.42 11.35
CA ASN A 41 -13.37 -11.94 11.37
C ASN A 41 -11.93 -11.44 11.05
N ARG A 42 -11.08 -12.21 10.36
CA ARG A 42 -9.62 -12.00 10.25
C ARG A 42 -9.11 -11.95 8.81
N ARG A 43 -7.82 -11.59 8.66
CA ARG A 43 -7.17 -11.35 7.37
C ARG A 43 -6.55 -12.63 6.81
N ILE A 44 -6.86 -12.94 5.55
CA ILE A 44 -6.11 -13.88 4.73
C ILE A 44 -5.02 -13.09 4.00
N HIS A 45 -3.78 -13.53 4.13
CA HIS A 45 -2.64 -12.95 3.42
C HIS A 45 -2.30 -13.82 2.21
N LEU A 46 -2.23 -13.22 1.02
CA LEU A 46 -1.75 -13.91 -0.17
C LEU A 46 -0.27 -13.63 -0.41
N ILE A 47 0.48 -14.66 -0.80
CA ILE A 47 1.87 -14.57 -1.28
C ILE A 47 2.02 -15.44 -2.53
N THR A 48 2.86 -15.03 -3.49
CA THR A 48 3.14 -15.89 -4.63
C THR A 48 4.04 -17.05 -4.23
N GLU A 49 3.81 -18.23 -4.81
CA GLU A 49 4.61 -19.44 -4.57
C GLU A 49 6.13 -19.22 -4.76
N PRO A 50 6.62 -18.66 -5.88
CA PRO A 50 8.05 -18.42 -6.05
C PRO A 50 8.61 -17.36 -5.08
N GLU A 51 7.82 -16.36 -4.67
CA GLU A 51 8.24 -15.39 -3.64
C GLU A 51 8.36 -16.06 -2.26
N ALA A 52 7.37 -16.87 -1.87
CA ALA A 52 7.43 -17.66 -0.64
C ALA A 52 8.63 -18.61 -0.67
N ALA A 53 8.83 -19.34 -1.77
CA ALA A 53 9.95 -20.24 -1.93
C ALA A 53 11.29 -19.51 -1.85
N ALA A 54 11.39 -18.28 -2.38
CA ALA A 54 12.59 -17.45 -2.26
C ALA A 54 12.90 -17.07 -0.80
N LEU A 55 11.91 -16.69 0.00
CA LEU A 55 12.09 -16.38 1.42
C LEU A 55 12.71 -17.56 2.19
N TYR A 56 12.38 -18.80 1.81
CA TYR A 56 12.99 -20.00 2.39
C TYR A 56 14.35 -20.33 1.77
N ALA A 57 14.46 -20.31 0.44
CA ALA A 57 15.63 -20.78 -0.29
C ALA A 57 16.85 -19.90 -0.04
N ILE A 58 16.67 -18.58 0.00
CA ILE A 58 17.76 -17.60 0.20
C ILE A 58 18.44 -17.80 1.56
N LYS A 59 17.71 -18.27 2.58
CA LYS A 59 18.29 -18.62 3.89
C LYS A 59 19.33 -19.73 3.81
N HIS A 60 19.18 -20.66 2.86
CA HIS A 60 20.05 -21.83 2.72
C HIS A 60 21.25 -21.56 1.80
N LEU A 61 21.35 -20.35 1.25
CA LEU A 61 22.52 -19.92 0.52
C LEU A 61 23.68 -19.68 1.50
N GLY A 62 24.86 -20.20 1.15
CA GLY A 62 26.08 -19.91 1.91
C GLY A 62 26.43 -18.42 1.90
N SER A 63 27.16 -17.96 2.91
CA SER A 63 27.62 -16.57 3.04
C SER A 63 28.25 -15.95 1.76
N PRO A 64 29.02 -16.69 0.93
CA PRO A 64 29.58 -16.13 -0.31
C PRO A 64 28.52 -15.75 -1.36
N ALA A 65 27.39 -16.45 -1.40
CA ALA A 65 26.29 -16.17 -2.32
C ALA A 65 25.49 -14.93 -1.86
N LEU A 66 25.41 -14.65 -0.55
CA LEU A 66 24.67 -13.51 0.00
C LEU A 66 25.41 -12.16 -0.11
N LYS A 67 26.41 -12.05 -0.99
CA LYS A 67 27.12 -10.78 -1.22
C LYS A 67 26.24 -9.79 -2.00
N PRO A 68 26.24 -8.49 -1.63
CA PRO A 68 25.56 -7.46 -2.41
C PRO A 68 25.95 -7.51 -3.90
N GLY A 69 24.98 -7.25 -4.77
CA GLY A 69 25.16 -7.31 -6.22
C GLY A 69 24.87 -8.67 -6.84
N LYS A 70 25.00 -9.78 -6.09
CA LYS A 70 24.74 -11.14 -6.61
C LYS A 70 23.26 -11.34 -6.94
N LYS A 71 23.01 -12.04 -8.04
CA LYS A 71 21.67 -12.31 -8.59
C LYS A 71 21.37 -13.80 -8.53
N PHE A 72 20.13 -14.15 -8.26
CA PHE A 72 19.66 -15.54 -8.13
C PHE A 72 18.37 -15.72 -8.89
N VAL A 73 18.22 -16.88 -9.52
CA VAL A 73 16.94 -17.34 -10.07
C VAL A 73 16.41 -18.43 -9.18
N ILE A 74 15.17 -18.30 -8.73
CA ILE A 74 14.44 -19.32 -7.99
C ILE A 74 13.45 -19.91 -8.97
N CYS A 75 13.49 -21.22 -9.14
CA CYS A 75 12.59 -21.98 -9.98
C CYS A 75 11.78 -22.93 -9.09
N ASP A 76 10.54 -22.54 -8.82
CA ASP A 76 9.57 -23.38 -8.14
C ASP A 76 8.94 -24.35 -9.13
N ALA A 77 9.50 -25.55 -9.19
CA ALA A 77 9.01 -26.63 -10.00
C ALA A 77 8.05 -27.50 -9.17
N GLY A 78 6.76 -27.21 -9.33
CA GLY A 78 5.68 -27.88 -8.63
C GLY A 78 5.04 -29.03 -9.42
N GLY A 79 3.86 -29.45 -8.95
CA GLY A 79 3.07 -30.48 -9.60
C GLY A 79 2.37 -29.99 -10.87
N GLY A 80 1.74 -28.82 -10.82
CA GLY A 80 0.97 -28.26 -11.93
C GLY A 80 1.77 -27.26 -12.77
N THR A 81 2.47 -26.35 -12.11
CA THR A 81 3.18 -25.23 -12.73
C THR A 81 4.67 -25.28 -12.39
N VAL A 82 5.44 -24.59 -13.23
CA VAL A 82 6.79 -24.16 -12.90
C VAL A 82 6.80 -22.64 -12.95
N ASP A 83 7.17 -22.01 -11.86
CA ASP A 83 7.17 -20.55 -11.69
C ASP A 83 8.58 -20.07 -11.32
N LEU A 84 9.03 -19.00 -11.97
CA LEU A 84 10.37 -18.44 -11.79
C LEU A 84 10.33 -17.02 -11.27
N ILE A 85 11.28 -16.69 -10.40
CA ILE A 85 11.49 -15.34 -9.91
C ILE A 85 12.99 -15.06 -9.73
N SER A 86 13.39 -13.81 -9.92
CA SER A 86 14.80 -13.42 -9.89
C SER A 86 15.05 -12.29 -8.92
N TYR A 87 16.02 -12.48 -8.02
CA TYR A 87 16.35 -11.52 -6.96
C TYR A 87 17.81 -11.10 -6.98
N GLN A 88 18.07 -9.82 -6.72
CA GLN A 88 19.40 -9.30 -6.44
C GLN A 88 19.54 -8.95 -4.96
N ILE A 89 20.66 -9.35 -4.34
CA ILE A 89 21.01 -8.93 -2.98
C ILE A 89 21.39 -7.44 -3.01
N SER A 90 20.62 -6.61 -2.31
CA SER A 90 20.83 -5.15 -2.29
C SER A 90 21.79 -4.71 -1.19
N SER A 91 21.75 -5.34 -0.02
CA SER A 91 22.66 -5.01 1.09
C SER A 91 22.84 -6.20 2.03
N ARG A 92 23.99 -6.21 2.72
CA ARG A 92 24.33 -7.19 3.75
C ARG A 92 24.04 -6.55 5.12
N ALA A 93 22.79 -6.64 5.57
CA ALA A 93 22.47 -6.49 6.98
C ALA A 93 22.40 -7.88 7.63
N ASN A 94 22.15 -7.97 8.95
CA ASN A 94 21.82 -9.24 9.61
C ASN A 94 20.65 -9.97 8.91
N THR A 95 19.80 -9.22 8.21
CA THR A 95 18.70 -9.69 7.37
C THR A 95 18.98 -9.29 5.92
N PRO A 96 19.30 -10.23 5.00
CA PRO A 96 19.42 -9.93 3.58
C PRO A 96 18.23 -9.18 3.01
N VAL A 97 18.50 -8.07 2.33
CA VAL A 97 17.49 -7.30 1.60
C VAL A 97 17.62 -7.60 0.12
N VAL A 98 16.53 -8.03 -0.51
CA VAL A 98 16.49 -8.42 -1.92
C VAL A 98 15.53 -7.55 -2.71
N LYS A 99 15.82 -7.34 -4.00
CA LYS A 99 14.91 -6.68 -4.95
C LYS A 99 14.69 -7.58 -6.15
N GLU A 100 13.44 -7.65 -6.62
CA GLU A 100 13.13 -8.37 -7.85
C GLU A 100 13.79 -7.64 -9.04
N ILE A 101 14.42 -8.39 -9.94
CA ILE A 101 15.24 -7.85 -11.02
C ILE A 101 14.43 -7.62 -12.29
N THR A 102 13.62 -8.61 -12.63
CA THR A 102 12.84 -8.68 -13.86
C THR A 102 11.54 -9.41 -13.57
N GLU A 103 10.57 -9.33 -14.48
CA GLU A 103 9.32 -10.05 -14.34
C GLU A 103 9.56 -11.58 -14.27
N GLY A 104 8.86 -12.24 -13.36
CA GLY A 104 8.92 -13.70 -13.26
C GLY A 104 8.18 -14.37 -14.42
N THR A 105 8.77 -15.44 -14.96
CA THR A 105 8.16 -16.28 -15.99
C THR A 105 7.56 -17.55 -15.37
N GLY A 106 6.78 -18.30 -16.15
CA GLY A 106 6.28 -19.60 -15.71
C GLY A 106 5.42 -20.30 -16.75
N GLY A 107 5.14 -21.58 -16.51
CA GLY A 107 4.44 -22.43 -17.46
C GLY A 107 3.74 -23.64 -16.84
N LYS A 108 2.83 -24.25 -17.59
CA LYS A 108 2.08 -25.47 -17.19
C LYS A 108 2.89 -26.74 -17.50
N CYS A 109 4.13 -26.81 -17.01
CA CYS A 109 5.09 -27.89 -17.26
C CYS A 109 5.55 -28.60 -15.96
N GLY A 110 4.71 -28.60 -14.91
CA GLY A 110 5.00 -29.33 -13.67
C GLY A 110 4.95 -30.86 -13.82
N SER A 111 5.25 -31.59 -12.74
CA SER A 111 5.35 -33.06 -12.77
C SER A 111 4.05 -33.81 -13.12
N ALA A 112 2.89 -33.15 -13.05
CA ALA A 112 1.62 -33.72 -13.50
C ALA A 112 1.55 -33.84 -15.03
N MET A 113 2.32 -33.03 -15.77
CA MET A 113 2.43 -33.17 -17.23
C MET A 113 3.15 -34.48 -17.62
N LEU A 114 4.10 -34.94 -16.79
CA LEU A 114 4.73 -36.26 -16.94
C LEU A 114 3.67 -37.37 -16.84
N ASN A 115 2.76 -37.28 -15.87
CA ASN A 115 1.66 -38.24 -15.71
C ASN A 115 0.76 -38.24 -16.95
N LYS A 116 0.42 -37.06 -17.48
CA LYS A 116 -0.40 -36.94 -18.69
C LYS A 116 0.28 -37.61 -19.87
N ARG A 117 1.60 -37.41 -20.04
CA ARG A 117 2.39 -38.06 -21.09
C ARG A 117 2.50 -39.56 -20.89
N PHE A 118 2.71 -40.04 -19.67
CA PHE A 118 2.70 -41.46 -19.32
C PHE A 118 1.37 -42.13 -19.68
N ARG A 119 0.23 -41.53 -19.28
CA ARG A 119 -1.11 -42.02 -19.64
C ARG A 119 -1.32 -42.05 -21.15
N ARG A 120 -0.87 -41.02 -21.86
CA ARG A 120 -0.96 -40.96 -23.33
C ARG A 120 -0.12 -42.06 -23.98
N PHE A 121 1.10 -42.28 -23.51
CA PHE A 121 1.97 -43.35 -24.00
C PHE A 121 1.31 -44.73 -23.85
N LEU A 122 0.76 -45.02 -22.67
CA LEU A 122 0.04 -46.26 -22.42
C LEU A 122 -1.14 -46.46 -23.39
N LYS A 123 -1.98 -45.43 -23.55
CA LYS A 123 -3.11 -45.43 -24.48
C LYS A 123 -2.70 -45.61 -25.94
N GLN A 124 -1.59 -45.01 -26.36
CA GLN A 124 -1.06 -45.19 -27.72
C GLN A 124 -0.49 -46.59 -27.94
N THR A 125 0.02 -47.23 -26.89
CA THR A 125 0.65 -48.55 -26.98
C THR A 125 -0.38 -49.68 -27.02
N HIS A 126 -1.45 -49.60 -26.21
CA HIS A 126 -2.43 -50.70 -26.07
C HIS A 126 -3.89 -50.28 -26.33
N GLY A 127 -4.11 -49.07 -26.83
CA GLY A 127 -5.44 -48.53 -27.15
C GLY A 127 -6.18 -47.92 -25.95
N GLU A 128 -7.09 -47.00 -26.24
CA GLU A 128 -7.88 -46.31 -25.22
C GLU A 128 -8.90 -47.21 -24.53
N ARG A 129 -9.45 -48.19 -25.27
CA ARG A 129 -10.45 -49.15 -24.73
C ARG A 129 -9.88 -50.00 -23.60
N TYR A 130 -8.60 -50.32 -23.66
CA TYR A 130 -7.94 -51.11 -22.63
C TYR A 130 -7.64 -50.27 -21.37
N TRP A 131 -7.10 -49.06 -21.54
CA TRP A 131 -6.69 -48.19 -20.44
C TRP A 131 -7.85 -47.36 -19.87
N THR A 132 -8.73 -48.03 -19.12
CA THR A 132 -9.80 -47.40 -18.33
C THR A 132 -9.23 -46.50 -17.22
N ASN A 133 -10.10 -45.67 -16.63
CA ASN A 133 -9.71 -44.83 -15.50
C ASN A 133 -9.18 -45.64 -14.31
N GLU A 134 -9.79 -46.78 -13.96
CA GLU A 134 -9.30 -47.59 -12.83
C GLU A 134 -7.89 -48.15 -13.10
N ARG A 135 -7.66 -48.68 -14.30
CA ARG A 135 -6.36 -49.23 -14.69
C ARG A 135 -5.28 -48.14 -14.75
N LEU A 136 -5.63 -46.96 -15.25
CA LEU A 136 -4.72 -45.82 -15.29
C LEU A 136 -4.37 -45.32 -13.88
N VAL A 137 -5.29 -45.35 -12.91
CA VAL A 137 -4.98 -44.97 -11.53
C VAL A 137 -3.86 -45.85 -10.96
N LEU A 138 -3.95 -47.17 -11.13
CA LEU A 138 -2.94 -48.12 -10.63
C LEU A 138 -1.58 -47.95 -11.34
N ALA A 139 -1.58 -47.82 -12.67
CA ALA A 139 -0.36 -47.60 -13.43
C ALA A 139 0.30 -46.26 -13.07
N ASN A 140 -0.51 -45.21 -12.92
CA ASN A 140 -0.04 -43.87 -12.57
C ASN A 140 0.51 -43.83 -11.14
N ALA A 141 -0.06 -44.59 -10.18
CA ALA A 141 0.49 -44.71 -8.84
C ALA A 141 1.90 -45.33 -8.83
N LYS A 142 2.14 -46.36 -9.66
CA LYS A 142 3.49 -46.91 -9.84
C LYS A 142 4.45 -45.91 -10.51
N PHE A 143 3.97 -45.19 -11.52
CA PHE A 143 4.76 -44.16 -12.18
C PHE A 143 5.13 -42.99 -11.26
N GLU A 144 4.22 -42.59 -10.35
CA GLU A 144 4.49 -41.55 -9.34
C GLU A 144 5.66 -41.91 -8.42
N LEU A 145 5.78 -43.18 -8.02
CA LEU A 145 6.93 -43.66 -7.25
C LEU A 145 8.19 -43.70 -8.12
N PHE A 146 8.07 -44.26 -9.32
CA PHE A 146 9.19 -44.42 -10.25
C PHE A 146 9.85 -43.09 -10.65
N LYS A 147 9.04 -42.05 -10.95
CA LYS A 147 9.56 -40.78 -11.46
C LYS A 147 10.32 -39.95 -10.40
N ARG A 148 10.17 -40.25 -9.11
CA ARG A 148 10.86 -39.53 -8.01
C ARG A 148 12.36 -39.80 -8.05
N ASP A 149 12.73 -41.06 -8.23
CA ASP A 149 14.11 -41.55 -8.20
C ASP A 149 14.62 -41.95 -9.59
N PHE A 150 13.98 -41.44 -10.64
CA PHE A 150 14.32 -41.77 -12.01
C PHE A 150 15.76 -41.40 -12.34
N THR A 151 16.46 -42.32 -12.99
CA THR A 151 17.74 -42.08 -13.66
C THR A 151 17.75 -42.80 -15.02
N PRO A 152 18.36 -42.22 -16.08
CA PRO A 152 18.40 -42.85 -17.40
C PRO A 152 19.10 -44.23 -17.41
N LYS A 153 20.02 -44.44 -16.46
CA LYS A 153 20.77 -45.70 -16.27
C LYS A 153 20.13 -46.64 -15.25
N GLY A 154 18.96 -46.30 -14.71
CA GLY A 154 18.25 -47.12 -13.72
C GLY A 154 17.50 -48.30 -14.33
N ASN A 155 16.67 -48.95 -13.53
CA ASN A 155 15.81 -50.03 -13.98
C ASN A 155 14.61 -49.52 -14.80
N ALA A 156 14.18 -50.31 -15.77
CA ALA A 156 12.95 -50.06 -16.52
C ALA A 156 11.70 -50.16 -15.63
N LEU A 157 10.65 -49.40 -15.96
CA LEU A 157 9.37 -49.48 -15.23
C LEU A 157 8.54 -50.66 -15.76
N THR A 158 8.28 -51.64 -14.91
CA THR A 158 7.34 -52.73 -15.22
C THR A 158 6.04 -52.61 -14.45
N ILE A 159 4.92 -52.58 -15.18
CA ILE A 159 3.56 -52.58 -14.64
C ILE A 159 2.87 -53.91 -14.90
N ARG A 160 1.94 -54.29 -14.01
CA ARG A 160 1.08 -55.46 -14.24
C ARG A 160 -0.05 -55.04 -15.17
N VAL A 161 -0.35 -55.88 -16.14
CA VAL A 161 -1.44 -55.72 -17.10
C VAL A 161 -2.36 -56.94 -17.01
N ASP A 162 -3.47 -56.90 -17.72
CA ASP A 162 -4.41 -58.02 -17.81
C ASP A 162 -3.96 -59.04 -18.86
N LYS A 163 -4.42 -60.29 -18.71
CA LYS A 163 -4.16 -61.37 -19.67
C LYS A 163 -4.64 -61.05 -21.09
N SER A 164 -5.66 -60.22 -21.24
CA SER A 164 -6.22 -59.81 -22.54
C SER A 164 -5.22 -59.13 -23.49
N LEU A 165 -4.10 -58.60 -22.98
CA LEU A 165 -3.05 -58.04 -23.83
C LEU A 165 -2.08 -59.10 -24.39
N GLY A 166 -2.16 -60.37 -23.95
CA GLY A 166 -1.30 -61.44 -24.45
C GLY A 166 0.19 -61.27 -24.10
N LEU A 167 0.53 -60.42 -23.11
CA LEU A 167 1.91 -60.15 -22.72
C LEU A 167 2.43 -61.17 -21.71
N ASP A 168 3.73 -61.50 -21.81
CA ASP A 168 4.36 -62.48 -20.93
C ASP A 168 4.18 -62.13 -19.44
N ARG A 169 3.77 -63.14 -18.67
CA ARG A 169 3.46 -63.04 -17.23
C ARG A 169 2.51 -61.90 -16.86
N ASN A 170 1.75 -61.38 -17.83
CA ASN A 170 0.90 -60.20 -17.69
C ASN A 170 1.69 -58.97 -17.21
N ARG A 171 2.88 -58.75 -17.77
CA ARG A 171 3.74 -57.61 -17.43
C ARG A 171 4.04 -56.79 -18.69
N PHE A 172 3.89 -55.48 -18.57
CA PHE A 172 4.34 -54.53 -19.58
C PHE A 172 5.52 -53.74 -19.02
N THR A 173 6.65 -53.80 -19.72
CA THR A 173 7.89 -53.10 -19.34
C THR A 173 8.12 -51.94 -20.30
N ILE A 174 8.24 -50.75 -19.75
CA ILE A 174 8.55 -49.53 -20.50
C ILE A 174 10.06 -49.35 -20.46
N SER A 175 10.68 -49.36 -21.63
CA SER A 175 12.13 -49.21 -21.76
C SER A 175 12.60 -47.86 -21.21
N GLN A 176 13.84 -47.78 -20.75
CA GLN A 176 14.42 -46.51 -20.31
C GLN A 176 14.50 -45.51 -21.46
N ALA A 177 14.74 -45.96 -22.69
CA ALA A 177 14.76 -45.11 -23.87
C ALA A 177 13.39 -44.46 -24.14
N ASP A 178 12.30 -45.22 -24.10
CA ASP A 178 10.94 -44.68 -24.27
C ASP A 178 10.52 -43.80 -23.11
N MET A 179 10.85 -44.22 -21.88
CA MET A 179 10.58 -43.44 -20.68
C MET A 179 11.23 -42.06 -20.78
N THR A 180 12.51 -42.03 -21.13
CA THR A 180 13.30 -40.80 -21.30
C THR A 180 12.74 -39.94 -22.44
N SER A 181 12.76 -40.46 -23.67
CA SER A 181 12.47 -39.68 -24.88
C SER A 181 11.00 -39.30 -25.06
N LYS A 182 10.06 -40.18 -24.69
CA LYS A 182 8.63 -39.96 -24.98
C LYS A 182 7.88 -39.31 -23.83
N ILE A 183 8.33 -39.52 -22.59
CA ILE A 183 7.62 -39.08 -21.39
C ILE A 183 8.35 -37.93 -20.68
N LEU A 184 9.63 -38.09 -20.32
CA LEU A 184 10.33 -37.13 -19.47
C LEU A 184 10.94 -35.95 -20.24
N GLU A 185 11.79 -36.20 -21.24
CA GLU A 185 12.55 -35.18 -21.97
C GLU A 185 11.70 -34.00 -22.46
N PRO A 186 10.51 -34.19 -23.04
CA PRO A 186 9.72 -33.05 -23.52
C PRO A 186 9.34 -32.07 -22.41
N VAL A 187 9.06 -32.55 -21.20
CA VAL A 187 8.75 -31.68 -20.05
C VAL A 187 10.03 -31.06 -19.50
N MET A 188 11.15 -31.80 -19.46
CA MET A 188 12.44 -31.23 -19.06
C MET A 188 12.86 -30.10 -20.00
N LYS A 189 12.64 -30.25 -21.30
CA LYS A 189 12.90 -29.20 -22.30
C LYS A 189 12.07 -27.96 -22.05
N ASP A 190 10.78 -28.11 -21.76
CA ASP A 190 9.90 -26.98 -21.42
C ASP A 190 10.42 -26.23 -20.17
N VAL A 191 10.85 -26.95 -19.13
CA VAL A 191 11.37 -26.36 -17.89
C VAL A 191 12.74 -25.69 -18.09
N THR A 192 13.65 -26.35 -18.81
CA THR A 192 14.98 -25.80 -19.10
C THR A 192 14.90 -24.54 -19.96
N CYS A 193 14.00 -24.49 -20.95
CA CYS A 193 13.75 -23.29 -21.75
C CYS A 193 13.32 -22.11 -20.88
N LEU A 194 12.35 -22.31 -19.98
CA LEU A 194 11.89 -21.26 -19.05
C LEU A 194 13.02 -20.74 -18.14
N ILE A 195 13.87 -21.64 -17.62
CA ILE A 195 15.01 -21.26 -16.79
C ILE A 195 16.04 -20.48 -17.61
N GLN A 196 16.38 -20.92 -18.82
CA GLN A 196 17.31 -20.24 -19.71
C GLN A 196 16.81 -18.84 -20.07
N GLU A 197 15.53 -18.69 -20.41
CA GLU A 197 14.89 -17.39 -20.69
C GLU A 197 14.97 -16.46 -19.47
N GLN A 198 14.63 -16.96 -18.28
CA GLN A 198 14.71 -16.17 -17.05
C GLN A 198 16.15 -15.74 -16.73
N VAL A 199 17.14 -16.63 -16.90
CA VAL A 199 18.56 -16.31 -16.74
C VAL A 199 19.01 -15.26 -17.75
N ALA A 200 18.59 -15.38 -19.01
CA ALA A 200 18.89 -14.39 -20.05
C ALA A 200 18.29 -13.01 -19.73
N MET A 201 17.04 -12.96 -19.23
CA MET A 201 16.39 -11.73 -18.79
C MET A 201 17.09 -11.06 -17.60
N VAL A 202 17.74 -11.82 -16.72
CA VAL A 202 18.53 -11.29 -15.60
C VAL A 202 19.87 -10.70 -16.06
N GLY A 203 20.41 -11.21 -17.16
CA GLY A 203 21.68 -10.79 -17.76
C GLY A 203 22.90 -11.39 -17.05
N CYS A 204 23.94 -10.59 -16.83
CA CYS A 204 25.18 -11.02 -16.19
C CYS A 204 25.03 -11.26 -14.67
N ASP A 205 26.04 -11.89 -14.05
CA ASP A 205 26.17 -12.03 -12.59
C ASP A 205 25.13 -12.91 -11.88
N VAL A 206 24.54 -13.87 -12.59
CA VAL A 206 23.72 -14.93 -11.98
C VAL A 206 24.63 -15.87 -11.19
N ALA A 207 24.46 -15.85 -9.87
CA ALA A 207 25.31 -16.59 -8.93
C ALA A 207 24.85 -18.04 -8.74
N ALA A 208 23.56 -18.33 -8.87
CA ALA A 208 23.00 -19.68 -8.85
C ALA A 208 21.55 -19.69 -9.36
N VAL A 209 21.12 -20.88 -9.79
CA VAL A 209 19.70 -21.24 -9.95
C VAL A 209 19.31 -22.17 -8.79
N LEU A 210 18.22 -21.85 -8.10
CA LEU A 210 17.68 -22.61 -6.96
C LEU A 210 16.43 -23.37 -7.41
N LEU A 211 16.51 -24.70 -7.45
CA LEU A 211 15.38 -25.57 -7.74
C LEU A 211 14.64 -25.91 -6.44
N VAL A 212 13.38 -25.52 -6.37
CA VAL A 212 12.46 -25.75 -5.24
C VAL A 212 11.16 -26.37 -5.72
N GLY A 213 10.30 -26.76 -4.79
CA GLY A 213 9.06 -27.50 -5.11
C GLY A 213 9.30 -29.00 -5.23
N GLY A 214 8.21 -29.77 -5.23
CA GLY A 214 8.26 -31.23 -5.24
C GLY A 214 8.95 -31.80 -6.49
N PHE A 215 8.69 -31.22 -7.67
CA PHE A 215 9.36 -31.61 -8.91
C PHE A 215 10.79 -31.08 -8.97
N GLY A 216 11.05 -29.91 -8.38
CA GLY A 216 12.38 -29.33 -8.24
C GLY A 216 13.37 -30.16 -7.43
N GLN A 217 12.91 -31.17 -6.67
CA GLN A 217 13.76 -32.16 -5.98
C GLN A 217 14.18 -33.35 -6.86
N SER A 218 13.68 -33.45 -8.10
CA SER A 218 14.09 -34.51 -9.01
C SER A 218 15.58 -34.37 -9.37
N SER A 219 16.36 -35.42 -9.12
CA SER A 219 17.79 -35.47 -9.51
C SER A 219 17.94 -35.38 -11.03
N TYR A 220 17.03 -36.00 -11.78
CA TYR A 220 17.03 -35.94 -13.23
C TYR A 220 16.78 -34.51 -13.73
N LEU A 221 15.76 -33.81 -13.20
CA LEU A 221 15.53 -32.41 -13.56
C LEU A 221 16.75 -31.53 -13.25
N LYS A 222 17.38 -31.71 -12.08
CA LYS A 222 18.62 -30.96 -11.74
C LYS A 222 19.72 -31.18 -12.77
N ASN A 223 19.94 -32.42 -13.20
CA ASN A 223 20.98 -32.75 -14.17
C ASN A 223 20.70 -32.11 -15.53
N GLU A 224 19.45 -32.17 -16.01
CA GLU A 224 19.03 -31.54 -17.26
C GLU A 224 19.22 -30.02 -17.22
N VAL A 225 18.81 -29.37 -16.12
CA VAL A 225 19.01 -27.92 -15.94
C VAL A 225 20.49 -27.57 -15.84
N THR A 226 21.30 -28.38 -15.17
CA THR A 226 22.75 -28.17 -15.06
C THR A 226 23.41 -28.28 -16.43
N ALA A 227 22.99 -29.23 -17.26
CA ALA A 227 23.50 -29.40 -18.62
C ALA A 227 23.07 -28.26 -19.56
N ALA A 228 21.88 -27.70 -19.35
CA ALA A 228 21.33 -26.61 -20.16
C ALA A 228 21.92 -25.22 -19.84
N LEU A 229 22.57 -25.05 -18.68
CA LEU A 229 23.09 -23.77 -18.23
C LEU A 229 24.61 -23.64 -18.39
N PRO A 230 25.14 -22.41 -18.50
CA PRO A 230 26.58 -22.15 -18.45
C PRO A 230 27.24 -22.75 -17.19
N ARG A 231 28.44 -23.33 -17.35
CA ARG A 231 29.17 -24.04 -16.27
C ARG A 231 29.44 -23.21 -15.01
N ASN A 232 29.44 -21.88 -15.13
CA ASN A 232 29.66 -20.95 -14.02
C ASN A 232 28.38 -20.64 -13.22
N ILE A 233 27.21 -21.12 -13.64
CA ILE A 233 25.95 -20.95 -12.93
C ILE A 233 25.58 -22.29 -12.26
N PRO A 234 25.90 -22.47 -10.97
CA PRO A 234 25.55 -23.69 -10.25
C PRO A 234 24.03 -23.83 -10.07
N VAL A 235 23.54 -25.06 -10.21
CA VAL A 235 22.15 -25.43 -9.91
C VAL A 235 22.08 -26.08 -8.53
N LEU A 236 21.38 -25.42 -7.62
CA LEU A 236 21.28 -25.80 -6.21
C LEU A 236 19.87 -26.30 -5.87
N GLN A 237 19.79 -27.34 -5.05
CA GLN A 237 18.54 -27.82 -4.46
C GLN A 237 18.62 -27.61 -2.95
N PRO A 238 17.89 -26.64 -2.37
CA PRO A 238 17.88 -26.44 -0.93
C PRO A 238 17.37 -27.68 -0.19
N GLN A 239 17.92 -27.94 1.00
CA GLN A 239 17.42 -29.01 1.86
C GLN A 239 15.93 -28.78 2.18
N ASN A 240 15.13 -29.83 2.04
CA ASN A 240 13.67 -29.75 2.18
C ASN A 240 13.02 -28.75 1.20
N GLY A 241 13.58 -28.59 -0.01
CA GLY A 241 13.03 -27.68 -1.02
C GLY A 241 11.58 -28.00 -1.43
N TRP A 242 11.11 -29.24 -1.21
CA TRP A 242 9.72 -29.64 -1.45
C TRP A 242 8.69 -28.98 -0.52
N ILE A 243 9.10 -28.45 0.65
CA ILE A 243 8.26 -27.65 1.57
C ILE A 243 8.67 -26.17 1.61
N ALA A 244 9.50 -25.71 0.67
CA ALA A 244 10.02 -24.34 0.66
C ALA A 244 8.89 -23.30 0.63
N VAL A 245 7.87 -23.51 -0.21
CA VAL A 245 6.72 -22.62 -0.35
C VAL A 245 5.96 -22.48 0.97
N ALA A 246 5.60 -23.60 1.62
CA ALA A 246 4.87 -23.58 2.88
C ALA A 246 5.66 -22.90 4.00
N LYS A 247 6.94 -23.25 4.17
CA LYS A 247 7.81 -22.60 5.16
C LYS A 247 8.01 -21.11 4.86
N GLY A 248 8.16 -20.75 3.60
CA GLY A 248 8.25 -19.38 3.12
C GLY A 248 7.01 -18.55 3.44
N ALA A 249 5.83 -19.13 3.25
CA ALA A 249 4.56 -18.50 3.61
C ALA A 249 4.46 -18.24 5.12
N THR A 250 4.91 -19.20 5.96
CA THR A 250 5.00 -19.00 7.41
C THR A 250 5.97 -17.87 7.76
N ILE A 251 7.15 -17.82 7.14
CA ILE A 251 8.13 -16.73 7.35
C ILE A 251 7.52 -15.37 6.99
N HIS A 252 6.80 -15.28 5.86
CA HIS A 252 6.10 -14.07 5.45
C HIS A 252 5.04 -13.65 6.48
N GLY A 253 4.21 -14.58 6.96
CA GLY A 253 3.19 -14.32 7.99
C GLY A 253 3.78 -13.81 9.30
N LEU A 254 4.84 -14.46 9.80
CA LEU A 254 5.54 -14.04 11.01
C LEU A 254 6.14 -12.63 10.89
N GLY A 255 6.50 -12.22 9.67
CA GLY A 255 7.04 -10.89 9.38
C GLY A 255 6.12 -9.72 9.71
N TYR A 256 4.81 -9.91 9.70
CA TYR A 256 3.84 -8.87 10.09
C TYR A 256 3.89 -8.57 11.59
N TYR A 257 4.26 -9.56 12.40
CA TYR A 257 4.22 -9.50 13.86
C TYR A 257 5.59 -9.22 14.47
N SER A 258 6.62 -9.85 13.91
CA SER A 258 7.99 -9.65 14.35
C SER A 258 8.91 -9.54 13.13
N PRO A 259 9.23 -8.30 12.70
CA PRO A 259 10.17 -8.06 11.60
C PRO A 259 11.58 -8.64 11.84
N ALA A 260 11.92 -9.00 13.09
CA ALA A 260 13.17 -9.68 13.41
C ALA A 260 13.13 -11.18 13.04
N LEU A 261 11.94 -11.78 12.96
CA LEU A 261 11.76 -13.17 12.51
C LEU A 261 11.79 -13.30 10.98
N THR A 262 11.54 -12.22 10.25
CA THR A 262 11.80 -12.18 8.81
C THR A 262 13.28 -12.07 8.54
N GLN A 263 13.88 -13.21 8.24
CA GLN A 263 15.31 -13.35 7.94
C GLN A 263 15.66 -12.87 6.52
N VAL A 264 14.68 -12.57 5.67
CA VAL A 264 14.87 -11.94 4.35
C VAL A 264 13.80 -10.87 4.17
N ARG A 265 14.15 -9.72 3.60
CA ARG A 265 13.22 -8.62 3.29
C ARG A 265 13.20 -8.30 1.81
N ILE A 266 12.00 -8.11 1.26
CA ILE A 266 11.80 -7.75 -0.15
C ILE A 266 11.67 -6.22 -0.24
N ALA A 267 12.64 -5.56 -0.86
CA ALA A 267 12.64 -4.11 -1.00
C ALA A 267 11.70 -3.61 -2.12
N SER A 268 11.67 -4.34 -3.23
CA SER A 268 10.84 -3.97 -4.39
C SER A 268 10.49 -5.17 -5.27
N ARG A 269 9.39 -5.02 -6.01
CA ARG A 269 8.83 -6.00 -6.93
C ARG A 269 8.71 -5.41 -8.33
N VAL A 270 8.88 -6.23 -9.36
CA VAL A 270 8.74 -5.83 -10.76
C VAL A 270 7.31 -6.09 -11.22
N ALA A 271 6.68 -5.06 -11.79
CA ALA A 271 5.32 -5.16 -12.27
C ALA A 271 5.24 -6.01 -13.55
N ARG A 272 4.42 -7.05 -13.53
CA ARG A 272 4.19 -7.96 -14.66
C ARG A 272 3.25 -7.40 -15.74
N ARG A 273 2.49 -6.35 -15.38
CA ARG A 273 1.50 -5.67 -16.24
C ARG A 273 1.43 -4.21 -15.86
N SER A 274 0.90 -3.38 -16.75
CA SER A 274 0.54 -2.01 -16.44
C SER A 274 -0.86 -1.97 -15.82
N TYR A 275 -1.06 -1.12 -14.81
CA TYR A 275 -2.33 -0.93 -14.11
C TYR A 275 -2.64 0.56 -13.99
N GLY A 276 -3.86 0.96 -14.35
CA GLY A 276 -4.24 2.36 -14.53
C GLY A 276 -5.72 2.60 -14.38
N THR A 277 -6.13 3.85 -14.47
CA THR A 277 -7.52 4.28 -14.55
C THR A 277 -7.68 5.28 -15.68
N CYS A 278 -8.88 5.42 -16.22
CA CYS A 278 -9.15 6.37 -17.30
C CYS A 278 -9.65 7.68 -16.70
N LEU A 279 -8.99 8.79 -17.04
CA LEU A 279 -9.37 10.13 -16.58
C LEU A 279 -9.61 11.05 -17.78
N LEU A 280 -10.52 12.01 -17.62
CA LEU A 280 -10.65 13.10 -18.57
C LEU A 280 -9.50 14.08 -18.39
N THR A 281 -8.80 14.39 -19.49
CA THR A 281 -7.66 15.31 -19.54
C THR A 281 -7.85 16.31 -20.70
N PRO A 282 -7.25 17.51 -20.65
CA PRO A 282 -7.23 18.42 -21.79
C PRO A 282 -6.69 17.76 -23.07
N TYR A 283 -7.36 18.01 -24.20
CA TYR A 283 -6.94 17.49 -25.50
C TYR A 283 -5.63 18.14 -25.97
N GLU A 284 -4.73 17.31 -26.51
CA GLU A 284 -3.42 17.72 -27.01
C GLU A 284 -3.23 17.11 -28.42
N MET A 285 -3.21 17.95 -29.45
CA MET A 285 -3.19 17.52 -30.86
C MET A 285 -2.04 16.57 -31.24
N LYS A 286 -0.88 16.70 -30.57
CA LYS A 286 0.30 15.86 -30.87
C LYS A 286 0.28 14.50 -30.18
N ARG A 287 -0.65 14.29 -29.24
CA ARG A 287 -0.64 13.14 -28.31
C ARG A 287 -1.93 12.31 -28.39
N HIS A 288 -3.06 12.95 -28.65
CA HIS A 288 -4.39 12.35 -28.59
C HIS A 288 -5.03 12.21 -29.98
N ASP A 289 -5.91 11.22 -30.15
CA ASP A 289 -6.73 11.11 -31.36
C ASP A 289 -7.83 12.18 -31.34
N ALA A 290 -7.87 13.03 -32.38
CA ALA A 290 -8.85 14.09 -32.52
C ALA A 290 -10.30 13.57 -32.53
N ARG A 291 -10.52 12.32 -32.95
CA ARG A 291 -11.85 11.68 -33.00
C ARG A 291 -12.39 11.30 -31.62
N GLU A 292 -11.52 11.18 -30.63
CA GLU A 292 -11.90 10.87 -29.25
C GLU A 292 -12.09 12.14 -28.41
N ALA A 293 -11.73 13.31 -28.94
CA ALA A 293 -11.83 14.58 -28.24
C ALA A 293 -13.29 15.06 -28.20
N VAL A 294 -13.75 15.45 -27.01
CA VAL A 294 -15.09 15.97 -26.76
C VAL A 294 -15.02 17.30 -26.02
N TRP A 295 -15.94 18.22 -26.30
CA TRP A 295 -16.01 19.48 -25.55
C TRP A 295 -16.53 19.21 -24.13
N SER A 296 -15.81 19.67 -23.11
CA SER A 296 -16.26 19.63 -21.72
C SER A 296 -16.75 21.02 -21.27
N PRO A 297 -18.06 21.20 -21.00
CA PRO A 297 -18.57 22.44 -20.44
C PRO A 297 -17.96 22.77 -19.06
N LYS A 298 -17.59 21.73 -18.30
CA LYS A 298 -16.97 21.87 -16.98
C LYS A 298 -15.56 22.46 -17.08
N GLU A 299 -14.75 21.94 -18.00
CA GLU A 299 -13.35 22.37 -18.16
C GLU A 299 -13.23 23.58 -19.10
N GLY A 300 -14.29 23.92 -19.84
CA GLY A 300 -14.27 24.98 -20.84
C GLY A 300 -13.29 24.72 -21.98
N ALA A 301 -13.01 23.44 -22.27
CA ALA A 301 -12.00 23.01 -23.22
C ALA A 301 -12.38 21.67 -23.88
N MET A 302 -11.72 21.36 -25.00
CA MET A 302 -11.72 20.00 -25.54
C MET A 302 -10.96 19.09 -24.59
N VAL A 303 -11.57 17.99 -24.19
CA VAL A 303 -11.00 16.96 -23.33
C VAL A 303 -11.03 15.62 -24.03
N VAL A 304 -10.22 14.68 -23.55
CA VAL A 304 -10.22 13.29 -24.02
C VAL A 304 -10.08 12.35 -22.84
N ALA A 305 -10.61 11.13 -22.97
CA ALA A 305 -10.42 10.06 -22.00
C ALA A 305 -9.03 9.45 -22.19
N GLU A 306 -8.15 9.64 -21.22
CA GLU A 306 -6.76 9.18 -21.26
C GLU A 306 -6.49 8.13 -20.17
N MET A 307 -5.76 7.08 -20.53
CA MET A 307 -5.26 6.10 -19.61
C MET A 307 -4.12 6.64 -18.77
N CYS A 308 -4.40 6.81 -17.47
CA CYS A 308 -3.43 7.19 -16.46
C CYS A 308 -2.92 5.93 -15.74
N TRP A 309 -1.65 5.57 -15.93
CA TRP A 309 -1.05 4.34 -15.39
C TRP A 309 -0.35 4.55 -14.04
N PHE A 310 -0.86 3.95 -12.96
CA PHE A 310 -0.22 3.91 -11.62
C PHE A 310 1.08 3.12 -11.64
N ILE A 311 1.01 1.98 -12.33
CA ILE A 311 1.99 0.91 -12.31
C ILE A 311 2.22 0.55 -13.78
N LYS A 312 3.47 0.48 -14.21
CA LYS A 312 3.86 0.19 -15.58
C LYS A 312 4.64 -1.12 -15.60
N LYS A 313 4.34 -1.96 -16.58
CA LYS A 313 5.03 -3.24 -16.79
C LYS A 313 6.55 -3.04 -16.84
N GLY A 314 7.29 -3.97 -16.26
CA GLY A 314 8.75 -3.95 -16.19
C GLY A 314 9.35 -2.95 -15.18
N GLN A 315 8.56 -2.04 -14.60
CA GLN A 315 9.05 -1.12 -13.58
C GLN A 315 9.08 -1.76 -12.19
N SER A 316 10.04 -1.32 -11.36
CA SER A 316 10.22 -1.79 -9.99
C SER A 316 9.51 -0.87 -8.99
N TYR A 317 8.65 -1.45 -8.14
CA TYR A 317 7.86 -0.74 -7.12
C TYR A 317 8.28 -1.16 -5.73
N ARG A 318 8.50 -0.17 -4.85
CA ARG A 318 8.94 -0.42 -3.48
C ARG A 318 7.83 -0.95 -2.61
N GLU A 319 8.15 -1.92 -1.77
CA GLU A 319 7.21 -2.43 -0.78
C GLU A 319 6.72 -1.31 0.16
N GLY A 320 5.41 -1.27 0.40
CA GLY A 320 4.76 -0.29 1.27
C GLY A 320 4.72 1.15 0.75
N THR A 321 5.14 1.41 -0.51
CA THR A 321 5.05 2.74 -1.12
C THR A 321 4.02 2.73 -2.25
N PRO A 322 2.86 3.39 -2.09
CA PRO A 322 1.85 3.45 -3.14
C PRO A 322 2.30 4.33 -4.31
N SER A 323 1.88 3.97 -5.52
CA SER A 323 1.80 4.88 -6.67
C SER A 323 0.49 5.64 -6.62
N THR A 324 0.50 6.92 -7.00
CA THR A 324 -0.66 7.79 -6.84
C THR A 324 -1.02 8.49 -8.15
N ILE A 325 -2.32 8.57 -8.44
CA ILE A 325 -2.90 9.42 -9.48
C ILE A 325 -3.85 10.40 -8.82
N ASP A 326 -3.80 11.65 -9.25
CA ASP A 326 -4.71 12.69 -8.78
C ASP A 326 -6.12 12.44 -9.29
N TYR A 327 -7.10 12.66 -8.43
CA TYR A 327 -8.49 12.43 -8.77
C TYR A 327 -9.35 13.58 -8.27
N GLN A 328 -10.35 13.97 -9.07
CA GLN A 328 -11.36 14.94 -8.69
C GLN A 328 -12.73 14.31 -8.84
N CYS A 329 -13.59 14.52 -7.85
CA CYS A 329 -14.97 14.07 -7.83
C CYS A 329 -15.89 15.26 -7.60
N ASP A 330 -16.88 15.44 -8.47
CA ASP A 330 -17.85 16.51 -8.34
C ASP A 330 -19.16 15.97 -7.75
N ILE A 331 -19.61 16.56 -6.65
CA ILE A 331 -20.87 16.18 -5.96
C ILE A 331 -21.90 17.29 -6.16
N PRO A 332 -23.11 17.01 -6.67
CA PRO A 332 -24.12 18.05 -6.85
C PRO A 332 -24.54 18.67 -5.50
N VAL A 333 -24.70 20.00 -5.48
CA VAL A 333 -25.09 20.77 -4.28
C VAL A 333 -26.57 20.57 -3.94
N ALA A 334 -27.40 20.34 -4.95
CA ALA A 334 -28.83 20.12 -4.86
C ALA A 334 -29.24 19.12 -5.97
N SER A 335 -30.47 19.20 -6.49
CA SER A 335 -30.90 18.39 -7.64
C SER A 335 -29.93 18.55 -8.81
N GLY A 336 -29.40 17.43 -9.30
CA GLY A 336 -28.46 17.38 -10.41
C GLY A 336 -28.13 15.93 -10.78
N PRO A 337 -27.38 15.71 -11.88
CA PRO A 337 -26.87 14.40 -12.26
C PRO A 337 -26.15 13.70 -11.12
N SER A 338 -26.32 12.37 -11.03
CA SER A 338 -25.64 11.54 -10.04
C SER A 338 -24.12 11.72 -10.14
N PRO A 339 -23.42 11.92 -9.02
CA PRO A 339 -21.97 12.08 -9.02
C PRO A 339 -21.27 10.79 -9.48
N GLN A 340 -20.03 10.93 -9.98
CA GLN A 340 -19.22 9.76 -10.29
C GLN A 340 -18.87 9.02 -8.99
N THR A 341 -19.49 7.86 -8.80
CA THR A 341 -19.22 6.99 -7.66
C THR A 341 -18.34 5.80 -8.03
N LYS A 342 -18.06 5.57 -9.32
CA LYS A 342 -17.32 4.39 -9.78
C LYS A 342 -16.02 4.80 -10.46
N ILE A 343 -14.93 4.20 -10.01
CA ILE A 343 -13.60 4.32 -10.63
C ILE A 343 -13.19 2.95 -11.14
N GLU A 344 -13.08 2.82 -12.45
CA GLU A 344 -12.62 1.59 -13.08
C GLU A 344 -11.09 1.51 -13.10
N ILE A 345 -10.57 0.33 -12.78
CA ILE A 345 -9.15 0.02 -12.80
C ILE A 345 -8.91 -0.96 -13.95
N PHE A 346 -8.02 -0.58 -14.85
CA PHE A 346 -7.66 -1.32 -16.03
C PHE A 346 -6.27 -1.93 -15.91
N CYS A 347 -6.04 -3.04 -16.62
CA CYS A 347 -4.71 -3.57 -16.88
C CYS A 347 -4.41 -3.70 -18.37
N ASN A 348 -3.12 -3.67 -18.71
CA ASN A 348 -2.61 -3.93 -20.06
C ASN A 348 -1.25 -4.63 -20.00
N ASP A 349 -1.01 -5.55 -20.95
CA ASP A 349 0.15 -6.46 -20.96
C ASP A 349 1.26 -6.03 -21.94
N ASP A 350 1.06 -4.93 -22.67
CA ASP A 350 1.97 -4.41 -23.68
C ASP A 350 3.24 -3.83 -23.03
N ALA A 351 4.35 -3.88 -23.77
CA ALA A 351 5.63 -3.32 -23.32
C ALA A 351 5.52 -1.79 -23.08
N THR A 352 4.85 -1.10 -24.00
CA THR A 352 4.47 0.30 -23.85
C THR A 352 2.95 0.36 -23.74
N PRO A 353 2.39 0.67 -22.55
CA PRO A 353 0.94 0.71 -22.39
C PRO A 353 0.34 1.87 -23.20
N PRO A 354 -0.87 1.69 -23.76
CA PRO A 354 -1.47 2.68 -24.64
C PRO A 354 -1.94 3.93 -23.88
N ILE A 355 -2.05 5.04 -24.60
CA ILE A 355 -2.57 6.33 -24.10
C ILE A 355 -4.10 6.27 -24.01
N HIS A 356 -4.77 5.56 -24.91
CA HIS A 356 -6.22 5.38 -24.91
C HIS A 356 -6.61 3.93 -24.61
N CYS A 357 -7.86 3.70 -24.23
CA CYS A 357 -8.39 2.36 -24.08
C CYS A 357 -8.36 1.62 -25.43
N THR A 358 -7.86 0.39 -25.42
CA THR A 358 -7.82 -0.46 -26.62
C THR A 358 -8.50 -1.80 -26.32
N SER A 359 -8.68 -2.64 -27.34
CA SER A 359 -9.16 -4.03 -27.16
C SER A 359 -8.26 -4.88 -26.23
N ARG A 360 -7.01 -4.44 -25.98
CA ARG A 360 -6.08 -5.09 -25.04
C ARG A 360 -6.14 -4.52 -23.62
N THR A 361 -6.85 -3.42 -23.41
CA THR A 361 -7.06 -2.82 -22.08
C THR A 361 -8.24 -3.49 -21.41
N LYS A 362 -8.03 -4.15 -20.27
CA LYS A 362 -9.07 -4.94 -19.56
C LYS A 362 -9.41 -4.32 -18.22
N CYS A 363 -10.69 -4.06 -17.95
CA CYS A 363 -11.15 -3.67 -16.62
C CYS A 363 -11.00 -4.87 -15.67
N ILE A 364 -10.33 -4.67 -14.54
CA ILE A 364 -10.02 -5.72 -13.56
C ILE A 364 -10.63 -5.47 -12.19
N ALA A 365 -11.04 -4.23 -11.90
CA ALA A 365 -11.68 -3.86 -10.65
C ALA A 365 -12.46 -2.55 -10.83
N THR A 366 -13.47 -2.36 -9.99
CA THR A 366 -14.19 -1.09 -9.85
C THR A 366 -14.13 -0.69 -8.39
N LEU A 367 -13.67 0.52 -8.10
CA LEU A 367 -13.75 1.13 -6.78
C LEU A 367 -15.07 1.90 -6.71
N GLU A 368 -15.87 1.60 -5.69
CA GLU A 368 -17.10 2.34 -5.40
C GLU A 368 -16.86 3.36 -4.29
N LEU A 369 -17.19 4.61 -4.56
CA LEU A 369 -17.12 5.74 -3.65
C LEU A 369 -18.47 5.93 -2.98
N ASP A 370 -18.49 5.78 -1.66
CA ASP A 370 -19.64 6.15 -0.85
C ASP A 370 -19.56 7.66 -0.55
N LEU A 371 -20.20 8.45 -1.42
CA LEU A 371 -20.22 9.91 -1.34
C LEU A 371 -21.23 10.43 -0.32
N GLU A 372 -22.13 9.58 0.19
CA GLU A 372 -23.02 9.91 1.31
C GLU A 372 -22.23 10.02 2.61
N ARG A 373 -21.20 9.18 2.78
CA ARG A 373 -20.25 9.28 3.90
C ARG A 373 -19.36 10.50 3.87
N VAL A 374 -19.29 11.23 2.75
CA VAL A 374 -18.54 12.49 2.70
C VAL A 374 -19.37 13.56 3.42
N PRO A 375 -18.89 14.09 4.55
CA PRO A 375 -19.74 14.96 5.35
C PRO A 375 -19.92 16.34 4.70
N MET A 376 -21.01 17.03 5.05
CA MET A 376 -21.34 18.32 4.45
C MET A 376 -20.26 19.39 4.65
N SER A 377 -19.55 19.42 5.78
CA SER A 377 -18.46 20.39 5.97
C SER A 377 -17.30 20.17 5.00
N THR A 378 -16.96 18.91 4.68
CA THR A 378 -15.95 18.59 3.65
C THR A 378 -16.43 19.04 2.26
N LYS A 379 -17.73 18.88 1.97
CA LYS A 379 -18.35 19.36 0.73
C LYS A 379 -18.32 20.88 0.66
N SER A 380 -18.75 21.58 1.71
CA SER A 380 -18.79 23.04 1.78
C SER A 380 -17.41 23.70 1.77
N ALA A 381 -16.38 23.04 2.32
CA ALA A 381 -15.00 23.50 2.25
C ALA A 381 -14.36 23.22 0.87
N ALA A 382 -14.96 22.36 0.06
CA ALA A 382 -14.51 22.12 -1.30
C ALA A 382 -14.87 23.33 -2.18
N GLY A 383 -14.01 23.67 -3.14
CA GLY A 383 -14.34 24.68 -4.13
C GLY A 383 -15.66 24.34 -4.84
N MET A 384 -16.46 25.34 -5.17
CA MET A 384 -17.69 25.13 -5.92
C MET A 384 -17.47 25.48 -7.38
N THR A 385 -17.99 24.65 -8.28
CA THR A 385 -18.07 24.97 -9.70
C THR A 385 -19.51 24.94 -10.18
N ARG A 386 -19.80 25.69 -11.24
CA ARG A 386 -21.09 25.70 -11.93
C ARG A 386 -20.90 25.02 -13.28
N ILE A 387 -21.69 23.99 -13.55
CA ILE A 387 -21.71 23.28 -14.84
C ILE A 387 -23.13 23.39 -15.36
N GLY A 388 -23.34 24.19 -16.40
CA GLY A 388 -24.67 24.59 -16.85
C GLY A 388 -25.42 25.34 -15.75
N ASP A 389 -26.61 24.86 -15.39
CA ASP A 389 -27.45 25.45 -14.32
C ASP A 389 -27.28 24.79 -12.95
N HIS A 390 -26.42 23.77 -12.86
CA HIS A 390 -26.18 23.04 -11.61
C HIS A 390 -24.88 23.47 -10.94
N ARG A 391 -24.88 23.44 -9.61
CA ARG A 391 -23.70 23.70 -8.77
C ARG A 391 -23.17 22.40 -8.20
N TYR A 392 -21.86 22.27 -8.15
CA TYR A 392 -21.16 21.09 -7.66
C TYR A 392 -20.08 21.45 -6.65
N TYR A 393 -19.96 20.64 -5.60
CA TYR A 393 -18.79 20.58 -4.72
C TYR A 393 -17.67 19.82 -5.42
N CYS A 394 -16.51 20.44 -5.58
CA CYS A 394 -15.34 19.90 -6.26
C CYS A 394 -14.38 19.26 -5.25
N LEU A 395 -14.53 17.96 -5.01
CA LEU A 395 -13.66 17.24 -4.09
C LEU A 395 -12.39 16.79 -4.79
N THR A 396 -11.25 17.27 -4.31
CA THR A 396 -9.94 16.77 -4.72
C THR A 396 -9.52 15.58 -3.87
N GLY A 397 -8.83 14.64 -4.49
CA GLY A 397 -8.35 13.44 -3.87
C GLY A 397 -7.25 12.76 -4.68
N SER A 398 -7.03 11.49 -4.36
CA SER A 398 -6.04 10.68 -5.01
C SER A 398 -6.44 9.22 -5.02
N ILE A 399 -6.14 8.52 -6.11
CA ILE A 399 -6.22 7.08 -6.18
C ILE A 399 -4.82 6.53 -5.97
N GLU A 400 -4.66 5.60 -5.03
CA GLU A 400 -3.41 4.95 -4.68
C GLU A 400 -3.44 3.49 -5.10
N ALA A 401 -2.34 3.00 -5.66
CA ALA A 401 -2.10 1.59 -5.97
C ALA A 401 -0.84 1.11 -5.24
N SER A 402 -0.98 0.12 -4.35
CA SER A 402 0.13 -0.50 -3.61
C SER A 402 0.42 -1.89 -4.17
N TYR A 403 1.63 -2.09 -4.70
CA TYR A 403 2.04 -3.38 -5.29
C TYR A 403 2.51 -4.35 -4.21
N GLY A 404 1.66 -5.32 -3.86
CA GLY A 404 1.93 -6.33 -2.83
C GLY A 404 2.50 -7.64 -3.36
N PRO A 405 2.69 -8.64 -2.47
CA PRO A 405 3.25 -9.96 -2.81
C PRO A 405 2.49 -10.74 -3.88
N ALA A 406 1.15 -10.72 -3.81
CA ALA A 406 0.29 -11.44 -4.75
C ALA A 406 -0.83 -10.57 -5.36
N MET A 407 -1.17 -9.46 -4.70
CA MET A 407 -2.28 -8.59 -5.06
C MET A 407 -1.83 -7.12 -5.05
N ILE A 408 -2.51 -6.30 -5.85
CA ILE A 408 -2.39 -4.84 -5.79
C ILE A 408 -3.57 -4.32 -4.98
N THR A 409 -3.30 -3.52 -3.96
CA THR A 409 -4.34 -2.85 -3.18
C THR A 409 -4.57 -1.45 -3.73
N TYR A 410 -5.81 -1.16 -4.10
CA TYR A 410 -6.23 0.16 -4.55
C TYR A 410 -6.99 0.88 -3.44
N ARG A 411 -6.76 2.19 -3.29
CA ARG A 411 -7.50 3.05 -2.34
C ARG A 411 -7.80 4.39 -2.99
N ALA A 412 -9.06 4.82 -2.92
CA ALA A 412 -9.41 6.21 -3.21
C ALA A 412 -9.42 6.99 -1.90
N LYS A 413 -8.71 8.12 -1.86
CA LYS A 413 -8.71 9.06 -0.73
C LYS A 413 -9.26 10.40 -1.21
N LEU A 414 -10.19 10.97 -0.44
CA LEU A 414 -10.79 12.29 -0.70
C LEU A 414 -10.50 13.22 0.49
N GLY A 415 -10.27 14.50 0.22
CA GLY A 415 -10.09 15.54 1.26
C GLY A 415 -8.66 15.78 1.73
N ALA A 416 -8.50 16.51 2.85
CA ALA A 416 -7.23 17.10 3.29
C ALA A 416 -6.08 16.10 3.49
N GLU A 417 -6.37 14.89 3.97
CA GLU A 417 -5.35 13.83 4.13
C GLU A 417 -4.74 13.41 2.78
N ALA A 418 -5.56 13.35 1.72
CA ALA A 418 -5.09 13.02 0.36
C ALA A 418 -4.21 14.13 -0.21
N VAL A 419 -4.62 15.39 -0.03
CA VAL A 419 -3.86 16.58 -0.45
C VAL A 419 -2.50 16.61 0.27
N GLN A 420 -2.48 16.32 1.57
CA GLN A 420 -1.24 16.25 2.35
C GLN A 420 -0.32 15.15 1.84
N GLU A 421 -0.82 13.92 1.67
CA GLU A 421 0.04 12.81 1.26
C GLU A 421 0.57 12.99 -0.17
N LYS A 422 -0.23 13.58 -1.07
CA LYS A 422 0.21 13.96 -2.41
C LYS A 422 1.39 14.92 -2.35
N HIS A 423 1.28 16.02 -1.60
CA HIS A 423 2.36 17.01 -1.54
C HIS A 423 3.60 16.46 -0.85
N ARG A 424 3.42 15.66 0.20
CA ARG A 424 4.52 14.94 0.88
C ARG A 424 5.24 13.98 -0.05
N SER A 425 4.50 13.22 -0.87
CA SER A 425 5.07 12.26 -1.82
C SER A 425 5.94 12.96 -2.86
N ARG A 426 5.53 14.14 -3.35
CA ARG A 426 6.34 14.98 -4.24
C ARG A 426 7.64 15.42 -3.58
N PHE A 427 7.60 15.91 -2.33
CA PHE A 427 8.79 16.26 -1.57
C PHE A 427 9.74 15.07 -1.38
N LEU A 428 9.20 13.90 -1.01
CA LEU A 428 9.98 12.69 -0.80
C LEU A 428 10.63 12.17 -2.09
N ALA A 429 9.92 12.25 -3.22
CA ALA A 429 10.45 11.90 -4.53
C ALA A 429 11.56 12.86 -4.95
N TRP A 430 11.35 14.18 -4.77
CA TRP A 430 12.37 15.20 -5.05
C TRP A 430 13.65 14.99 -4.22
N LYS A 431 13.53 14.66 -2.92
CA LYS A 431 14.69 14.35 -2.06
C LYS A 431 15.43 13.08 -2.45
N HIS A 432 14.79 12.16 -3.17
CA HIS A 432 15.43 10.92 -3.60
C HIS A 432 16.33 11.11 -4.83
N ASP A 433 16.09 12.14 -5.63
CA ASP A 433 16.91 12.48 -6.80
C ASP A 433 18.20 13.19 -6.33
N ALA A 434 19.23 12.40 -6.05
CA ALA A 434 20.50 12.83 -5.44
C ALA A 434 21.26 13.94 -6.21
N ASN A 435 20.90 14.23 -7.46
CA ASN A 435 21.60 15.18 -8.33
C ASN A 435 21.12 16.63 -8.28
N LYS A 436 20.11 16.98 -7.45
CA LYS A 436 19.55 18.35 -7.40
C LYS A 436 19.96 19.18 -6.17
N GLN A 437 20.87 18.70 -5.33
CA GLN A 437 21.26 19.37 -4.08
C GLN A 437 22.41 20.38 -4.18
N LEU A 438 22.83 20.82 -5.38
CA LEU A 438 23.89 21.82 -5.53
C LEU A 438 23.38 23.09 -6.26
N SER A 439 23.46 24.22 -5.53
CA SER A 439 23.14 25.62 -5.87
C SER A 439 21.67 26.06 -5.80
N LEU A 440 21.41 27.05 -4.93
CA LEU A 440 20.11 27.58 -4.54
C LEU A 440 19.86 28.96 -5.13
N ALA A 441 18.56 29.19 -5.40
CA ALA A 441 17.78 30.44 -5.25
C ALA A 441 16.97 30.83 -6.49
N SER A 442 17.19 30.24 -7.68
CA SER A 442 16.51 30.75 -8.89
C SER A 442 16.13 29.71 -9.96
N LYS A 443 16.28 28.40 -9.72
CA LYS A 443 15.90 27.39 -10.72
C LYS A 443 14.41 27.03 -10.68
N PRO A 444 13.72 26.92 -11.84
CA PRO A 444 12.41 26.30 -11.95
C PRO A 444 12.48 24.85 -11.41
N GLY A 445 11.64 24.51 -10.43
CA GLY A 445 11.49 23.12 -9.94
C GLY A 445 11.84 22.84 -8.47
N VAL A 446 12.21 23.85 -7.66
CA VAL A 446 12.25 23.68 -6.18
C VAL A 446 10.83 23.63 -5.65
N LEU A 447 10.50 22.56 -4.91
CA LEU A 447 9.16 22.41 -4.30
C LEU A 447 8.98 23.43 -3.17
N LYS A 448 7.98 24.28 -3.30
CA LYS A 448 7.62 25.27 -2.28
C LYS A 448 6.85 24.60 -1.12
N PRO A 449 7.04 25.05 0.12
CA PRO A 449 6.14 24.71 1.23
C PRO A 449 4.68 24.97 0.84
N GLN A 450 3.78 24.11 1.29
CA GLN A 450 2.34 24.36 1.19
C GLN A 450 1.70 24.24 2.56
N LEU A 451 0.76 25.13 2.84
CA LEU A 451 -0.13 25.04 3.99
C LEU A 451 -1.45 24.43 3.52
N ILE A 452 -1.87 23.37 4.18
CA ILE A 452 -3.21 22.81 4.01
C ILE A 452 -4.02 23.28 5.20
N SER A 453 -5.02 24.12 4.96
CA SER A 453 -5.97 24.61 5.96
C SER A 453 -7.35 24.03 5.70
N PHE A 454 -8.01 23.56 6.75
CA PHE A 454 -9.36 23.01 6.63
C PHE A 454 -10.05 22.96 8.00
N GLU A 455 -11.36 22.70 7.96
CA GLU A 455 -12.11 22.26 9.13
C GLU A 455 -12.42 20.78 9.01
N ALA A 456 -12.26 20.07 10.12
CA ALA A 456 -12.59 18.67 10.16
C ALA A 456 -14.09 18.47 10.38
N THR A 457 -14.54 17.28 10.01
CA THR A 457 -15.81 16.73 10.48
C THR A 457 -15.60 16.21 11.89
N PRO A 458 -16.61 16.21 12.78
CA PRO A 458 -16.43 15.77 14.16
C PRO A 458 -15.70 14.41 14.22
N THR A 459 -14.48 14.43 14.72
CA THR A 459 -13.55 13.30 14.71
C THR A 459 -12.69 13.36 15.96
N PHE A 460 -12.78 12.32 16.77
CA PHE A 460 -11.82 12.06 17.84
C PHE A 460 -10.64 11.31 17.24
N THR A 461 -9.45 11.91 17.33
CA THR A 461 -8.23 11.22 16.92
C THR A 461 -7.54 10.64 18.14
N LEU A 462 -6.98 9.45 18.01
CA LEU A 462 -6.13 8.80 19.00
C LEU A 462 -4.69 8.94 18.51
N GLY A 463 -3.85 9.61 19.30
CA GLY A 463 -2.44 9.78 18.98
C GLY A 463 -1.62 8.52 19.28
N ARG A 464 -0.35 8.50 18.88
CA ARG A 464 0.53 7.31 19.03
C ARG A 464 0.75 6.85 20.47
N ARG A 465 0.55 7.74 21.46
CA ARG A 465 0.70 7.42 22.88
C ARG A 465 -0.60 6.94 23.52
N GLN A 466 -1.71 6.99 22.79
CA GLN A 466 -3.03 6.60 23.28
C GLN A 466 -3.19 5.08 23.14
N GLU A 467 -3.54 4.43 24.25
CA GLU A 467 -3.97 3.03 24.23
C GLU A 467 -5.28 2.87 23.47
N ASP A 468 -5.52 1.67 22.95
CA ASP A 468 -6.75 1.38 22.23
C ASP A 468 -7.95 1.49 23.18
N LEU A 469 -9.01 2.15 22.71
CA LEU A 469 -10.24 2.34 23.47
C LEU A 469 -11.03 1.03 23.54
N SER A 470 -11.76 0.82 24.65
CA SER A 470 -12.78 -0.23 24.71
C SER A 470 -13.93 0.07 23.75
N ALA A 471 -14.75 -0.94 23.45
CA ALA A 471 -15.91 -0.77 22.58
C ALA A 471 -16.90 0.25 23.15
N GLU A 472 -17.09 0.26 24.47
CA GLU A 472 -17.98 1.18 25.18
C GLU A 472 -17.44 2.61 25.14
N GLN A 473 -16.14 2.78 25.35
CA GLN A 473 -15.47 4.08 25.25
C GLN A 473 -15.57 4.65 23.82
N ALA A 474 -15.32 3.82 22.80
CA ALA A 474 -15.47 4.23 21.42
C ALA A 474 -16.93 4.60 21.09
N ALA A 475 -17.91 3.79 21.54
CA ALA A 475 -19.33 4.05 21.32
C ALA A 475 -19.80 5.36 21.99
N SER A 476 -19.29 5.67 23.18
CA SER A 476 -19.56 6.94 23.87
C SER A 476 -19.09 8.15 23.05
N LEU A 477 -17.86 8.11 22.50
CA LEU A 477 -17.34 9.18 21.64
C LEU A 477 -18.16 9.36 20.34
N GLN A 478 -18.75 8.28 19.83
CA GLN A 478 -19.51 8.26 18.57
C GLN A 478 -21.00 8.60 18.72
N GLN A 479 -21.47 8.95 19.93
CA GLN A 479 -22.84 9.42 20.14
C GLN A 479 -23.13 10.67 19.28
N PRO A 480 -24.40 10.95 18.91
CA PRO A 480 -24.74 12.18 18.18
C PRO A 480 -24.23 13.44 18.90
N LEU A 481 -23.54 14.32 18.18
CA LEU A 481 -23.00 15.60 18.62
C LEU A 481 -23.70 16.72 17.85
N GLU A 482 -24.37 17.62 18.58
CA GLU A 482 -25.01 18.79 18.03
C GLU A 482 -24.01 19.94 17.94
N VAL A 483 -23.68 20.33 16.71
CA VAL A 483 -22.84 21.49 16.43
C VAL A 483 -23.76 22.67 16.18
N ASN A 484 -23.63 23.71 17.00
CA ASN A 484 -24.33 24.98 16.86
C ASN A 484 -23.32 26.13 16.82
N LEU A 485 -23.04 26.62 15.61
CA LEU A 485 -22.21 27.79 15.32
C LEU A 485 -23.11 28.87 14.69
N ALA A 486 -24.13 29.31 15.42
CA ALA A 486 -25.13 30.28 14.94
C ALA A 486 -24.53 31.65 14.59
N ASP A 487 -23.49 32.06 15.33
CA ASP A 487 -22.87 33.39 15.20
C ASP A 487 -21.84 33.48 14.06
N ARG A 488 -21.65 32.39 13.31
CA ARG A 488 -20.70 32.30 12.19
C ARG A 488 -21.32 32.75 10.87
N GLY A 489 -20.51 33.29 9.96
CA GLY A 489 -20.87 33.50 8.56
C GLY A 489 -20.34 32.38 7.65
N PRO A 490 -21.18 31.51 7.05
CA PRO A 490 -22.60 31.28 7.32
C PRO A 490 -22.85 30.44 8.60
N PRO A 491 -24.05 30.51 9.21
CA PRO A 491 -24.37 29.75 10.41
C PRO A 491 -24.34 28.25 10.14
N GLN A 492 -23.78 27.48 11.07
CA GLN A 492 -23.72 26.02 10.97
C GLN A 492 -24.40 25.36 12.17
N ILE A 493 -25.61 24.84 11.93
CA ILE A 493 -26.39 24.10 12.93
C ILE A 493 -26.68 22.72 12.35
N ALA A 494 -26.04 21.69 12.90
CA ALA A 494 -26.20 20.32 12.41
C ALA A 494 -25.84 19.28 13.48
N SER A 495 -26.51 18.12 13.41
CA SER A 495 -26.17 16.95 14.21
C SER A 495 -25.25 16.03 13.43
N PHE A 496 -24.17 15.58 14.08
CA PHE A 496 -23.16 14.68 13.50
C PHE A 496 -22.95 13.47 14.38
N ARG A 497 -22.59 12.32 13.79
CA ARG A 497 -22.01 11.20 14.55
C ARG A 497 -20.49 11.26 14.41
N PRO A 498 -19.73 11.57 15.49
CA PRO A 498 -18.30 11.69 15.40
C PRO A 498 -17.61 10.39 15.00
N GLN A 499 -16.49 10.49 14.29
CA GLN A 499 -15.64 9.34 14.00
C GLN A 499 -14.53 9.19 15.05
N VAL A 500 -14.06 7.98 15.28
CA VAL A 500 -12.86 7.72 16.11
C VAL A 500 -11.77 7.15 15.21
N ARG A 501 -10.60 7.81 15.17
CA ARG A 501 -9.51 7.44 14.25
C ARG A 501 -8.16 7.38 14.96
N LYS A 502 -7.43 6.27 14.79
CA LYS A 502 -6.03 6.18 15.21
C LYS A 502 -5.13 6.88 14.19
N THR A 503 -4.19 7.69 14.66
CA THR A 503 -3.35 8.54 13.80
C THR A 503 -1.89 8.48 14.22
N ASN A 504 -0.98 8.82 13.30
CA ASN A 504 0.46 8.86 13.58
C ASN A 504 0.93 10.12 14.32
N ARG A 505 -0.01 10.97 14.77
CA ARG A 505 0.33 12.20 15.49
C ARG A 505 0.91 11.90 16.87
N GLY A 506 1.75 12.79 17.37
CA GLY A 506 2.13 12.80 18.78
C GLY A 506 0.93 13.11 19.68
N GLY A 507 1.01 12.75 20.96
CA GLY A 507 -0.05 13.05 21.93
C GLY A 507 -1.05 11.91 22.18
N LEU A 508 -2.04 12.23 23.00
CA LEU A 508 -3.15 11.38 23.46
C LEU A 508 -4.45 11.80 22.75
N THR A 509 -5.64 11.34 23.12
CA THR A 509 -6.91 11.70 22.45
C THR A 509 -7.14 13.22 22.30
N THR A 510 -7.65 13.66 21.14
CA THR A 510 -8.11 15.04 20.91
C THR A 510 -9.28 15.04 19.93
N TYR A 511 -10.04 16.13 19.90
CA TYR A 511 -11.12 16.37 18.96
C TYR A 511 -10.71 17.30 17.81
N HIS A 512 -11.25 17.01 16.64
CA HIS A 512 -11.29 17.90 15.48
C HIS A 512 -12.72 18.00 14.96
N GLY A 513 -13.17 19.19 14.60
CA GLY A 513 -14.53 19.39 14.10
C GLY A 513 -14.79 20.82 13.64
N PRO A 514 -16.05 21.13 13.30
CA PRO A 514 -16.46 22.48 12.94
C PRO A 514 -16.10 23.49 14.04
N GLY A 515 -15.63 24.66 13.60
CA GLY A 515 -15.14 25.75 14.43
C GLY A 515 -13.68 25.63 14.87
N GLN A 516 -13.00 24.57 14.45
CA GLN A 516 -11.56 24.38 14.66
C GLN A 516 -10.80 24.61 13.35
N LEU A 517 -9.91 25.61 13.33
CA LEU A 517 -9.02 25.86 12.22
C LEU A 517 -7.82 24.90 12.28
N VAL A 518 -7.76 23.93 11.37
CA VAL A 518 -6.65 22.99 11.26
C VAL A 518 -5.66 23.49 10.20
N LEU A 519 -4.38 23.54 10.56
CA LEU A 519 -3.28 24.10 9.77
C LEU A 519 -2.15 23.09 9.67
N TRP A 520 -1.91 22.55 8.48
CA TRP A 520 -0.92 21.52 8.21
C TRP A 520 0.14 22.00 7.20
N PRO A 521 1.25 22.61 7.67
CA PRO A 521 2.37 22.92 6.81
C PRO A 521 3.10 21.64 6.35
N VAL A 522 3.29 21.51 5.05
CA VAL A 522 4.06 20.45 4.41
C VAL A 522 5.29 21.07 3.78
N LEU A 523 6.45 20.78 4.37
CA LEU A 523 7.76 21.31 3.98
C LEU A 523 8.88 20.31 4.30
N ASP A 524 10.04 20.52 3.68
CA ASP A 524 11.28 19.83 4.07
C ASP A 524 12.03 20.64 5.13
N MET A 525 12.09 20.12 6.36
CA MET A 525 12.79 20.76 7.48
C MET A 525 14.30 20.86 7.25
N HIS A 526 14.88 19.98 6.43
CA HIS A 526 16.30 20.00 6.10
C HIS A 526 16.61 20.75 4.80
N SER A 527 15.67 21.56 4.31
CA SER A 527 15.95 22.43 3.17
C SER A 527 17.08 23.39 3.51
N SER A 528 18.02 23.53 2.59
CA SER A 528 19.11 24.50 2.68
C SER A 528 18.64 25.96 2.64
N LEU A 529 17.36 26.20 2.31
CA LEU A 529 16.71 27.51 2.45
C LEU A 529 16.49 27.91 3.92
N TYR A 530 16.48 26.95 4.86
CA TYR A 530 16.11 27.19 6.25
C TYR A 530 17.20 26.63 7.20
N PRO A 531 18.23 27.43 7.56
CA PRO A 531 19.27 26.97 8.47
C PRO A 531 18.70 26.64 9.86
N ARG A 532 19.26 25.59 10.49
CA ARG A 532 18.98 25.15 11.87
C ARG A 532 17.50 24.82 12.16
N TYR A 533 16.77 24.29 11.18
CA TYR A 533 15.33 24.02 11.30
C TYR A 533 15.01 22.55 11.62
N GLY A 534 15.21 22.15 12.87
CA GLY A 534 14.90 20.79 13.35
C GLY A 534 13.45 20.60 13.83
N VAL A 535 13.09 19.38 14.24
CA VAL A 535 11.73 19.04 14.71
C VAL A 535 11.26 19.92 15.87
N ALA A 536 12.12 20.17 16.86
CA ALA A 536 11.82 21.04 17.99
C ALA A 536 11.62 22.51 17.55
N SER A 537 12.44 22.99 16.61
CA SER A 537 12.28 24.33 16.03
C SER A 537 10.97 24.45 15.25
N TYR A 538 10.57 23.41 14.51
CA TYR A 538 9.30 23.39 13.79
C TYR A 538 8.10 23.42 14.73
N ALA A 539 8.11 22.59 15.78
CA ALA A 539 7.08 22.58 16.81
C ALA A 539 6.93 23.96 17.49
N ASN A 540 8.05 24.53 17.96
CA ASN A 540 8.07 25.86 18.56
C ASN A 540 7.58 26.93 17.57
N HIS A 541 7.96 26.85 16.30
CA HIS A 541 7.54 27.81 15.29
C HIS A 541 6.04 27.75 14.98
N LEU A 542 5.43 26.55 14.98
CA LEU A 542 3.96 26.42 14.90
C LEU A 542 3.26 27.10 16.06
N GLU A 543 3.77 26.90 17.28
CA GLU A 543 3.21 27.49 18.49
C GLU A 543 3.41 29.01 18.53
N THR A 544 4.61 29.52 18.25
CA THR A 544 4.89 30.97 18.29
C THR A 544 4.16 31.74 17.19
N THR A 545 4.02 31.15 15.99
CA THR A 545 3.17 31.71 14.94
C THR A 545 1.74 31.84 15.40
N THR A 546 1.23 30.81 16.09
CA THR A 546 -0.15 30.78 16.57
C THR A 546 -0.36 31.76 17.73
N GLN A 547 0.58 31.84 18.67
CA GLN A 547 0.56 32.87 19.73
C GLN A 547 0.52 34.28 19.14
N LYS A 548 1.35 34.54 18.12
CA LYS A 548 1.39 35.84 17.44
C LYS A 548 0.09 36.16 16.72
N LEU A 549 -0.49 35.21 15.96
CA LEU A 549 -1.81 35.39 15.35
C LEU A 549 -2.86 35.75 16.41
N LEU A 550 -2.88 35.01 17.52
CA LEU A 550 -3.86 35.21 18.60
C LEU A 550 -3.71 36.56 19.30
N LEU A 551 -2.47 37.02 19.49
CA LEU A 551 -2.18 38.33 20.04
C LEU A 551 -2.56 39.45 19.08
N ASP A 552 -2.08 39.37 17.84
CA ASP A 552 -2.22 40.45 16.84
C ASP A 552 -3.67 40.68 16.44
N LEU A 553 -4.49 39.63 16.35
CA LEU A 553 -5.89 39.73 15.90
C LEU A 553 -6.91 39.80 17.02
N PHE A 554 -6.66 39.09 18.12
CA PHE A 554 -7.67 38.93 19.17
C PHE A 554 -7.24 39.52 20.51
N GLY A 555 -6.00 40.00 20.64
CA GLY A 555 -5.45 40.49 21.90
C GLY A 555 -5.30 39.40 22.97
N ILE A 556 -5.35 38.12 22.57
CA ILE A 556 -5.31 36.99 23.52
C ILE A 556 -3.85 36.70 23.88
N GLN A 557 -3.49 36.97 25.12
CA GLN A 557 -2.18 36.60 25.65
C GLN A 557 -2.09 35.08 25.87
N THR A 558 -0.99 34.50 25.39
CA THR A 558 -0.81 33.05 25.37
C THR A 558 0.61 32.64 25.77
N TYR A 559 0.80 31.37 26.11
CA TYR A 559 2.09 30.76 26.44
C TYR A 559 2.16 29.30 25.94
N VAL A 560 3.36 28.72 25.97
CA VAL A 560 3.64 27.30 25.65
C VAL A 560 4.08 26.54 26.88
N ALA A 561 3.61 25.29 27.02
CA ALA A 561 3.97 24.42 28.13
C ALA A 561 4.99 23.37 27.66
N ARG A 562 6.04 23.15 28.46
CA ARG A 562 7.17 22.27 28.09
C ARG A 562 6.75 20.82 27.82
N ASP A 563 5.89 20.27 28.67
CA ASP A 563 5.52 18.85 28.62
C ASP A 563 4.18 18.60 27.89
N GLU A 564 3.49 19.68 27.51
CA GLU A 564 2.18 19.61 26.86
C GLU A 564 2.10 20.55 25.65
N PRO A 565 2.55 20.05 24.48
CA PRO A 565 2.55 20.82 23.25
C PRO A 565 1.16 21.40 22.91
N GLY A 566 1.19 22.60 22.34
CA GLY A 566 0.03 23.43 22.08
C GLY A 566 0.15 24.83 22.67
N VAL A 567 -0.87 25.65 22.42
CA VAL A 567 -0.93 27.04 22.87
C VAL A 567 -1.98 27.17 23.96
N TRP A 568 -1.62 27.87 25.03
CA TRP A 568 -2.41 28.02 26.26
C TRP A 568 -2.67 29.49 26.54
N VAL A 569 -3.84 29.82 27.10
CA VAL A 569 -4.21 31.21 27.43
C VAL A 569 -3.61 31.61 28.78
N VAL A 570 -3.03 32.80 28.86
CA VAL A 570 -2.51 33.39 30.11
C VAL A 570 -3.69 33.90 30.96
N ARG A 571 -3.76 33.51 32.23
CA ARG A 571 -4.67 34.09 33.23
C ARG A 571 -3.96 34.33 34.56
N ARG A 572 -4.46 35.29 35.33
CA ARG A 572 -3.99 35.59 36.70
C ARG A 572 -4.48 34.59 37.75
N SER A 573 -5.61 33.89 37.51
CA SER A 573 -6.16 32.84 38.37
C SER A 573 -7.04 31.85 37.58
N GLY A 574 -7.17 30.62 38.08
CA GLY A 574 -7.96 29.54 37.47
C GLY A 574 -7.11 28.46 36.79
N GLN A 575 -7.78 27.42 36.28
CA GLN A 575 -7.11 26.28 35.62
C GLN A 575 -6.51 26.68 34.25
N PRO A 576 -5.40 26.06 33.82
CA PRO A 576 -4.83 26.26 32.49
C PRO A 576 -5.83 25.89 31.40
N ARG A 577 -5.94 26.71 30.34
CA ARG A 577 -6.85 26.44 29.23
C ARG A 577 -6.14 26.42 27.89
N LYS A 578 -6.25 25.30 27.18
CA LYS A 578 -5.63 25.10 25.86
C LYS A 578 -6.53 25.69 24.77
N ILE A 579 -5.98 26.56 23.94
CA ILE A 579 -6.70 27.16 22.79
C ILE A 579 -6.27 26.55 21.45
N ALA A 580 -5.06 25.97 21.37
CA ALA A 580 -4.62 25.25 20.18
C ALA A 580 -3.87 23.96 20.55
N ALA A 581 -4.14 22.88 19.82
CA ALA A 581 -3.49 21.58 19.98
C ALA A 581 -2.45 21.34 18.88
N LEU A 582 -1.25 20.92 19.29
CA LEU A 582 -0.16 20.56 18.38
C LEU A 582 -0.10 19.04 18.18
N GLY A 583 -0.05 18.61 16.92
CA GLY A 583 0.16 17.21 16.55
C GLY A 583 0.97 17.11 15.28
N VAL A 584 2.29 16.89 15.42
CA VAL A 584 3.22 16.80 14.27
C VAL A 584 3.63 15.36 13.98
N HIS A 585 3.88 15.08 12.71
CA HIS A 585 4.51 13.85 12.23
C HIS A 585 5.50 14.21 11.11
N HIS A 586 6.53 13.40 10.89
CA HIS A 586 7.45 13.61 9.77
C HIS A 586 8.01 12.29 9.24
N ARG A 587 8.39 12.27 7.96
CA ARG A 587 9.13 11.16 7.34
C ARG A 587 10.27 11.76 6.52
N ARG A 588 11.51 11.33 6.76
CA ARG A 588 12.71 11.89 6.10
C ARG A 588 12.76 13.44 6.12
N TYR A 589 12.38 14.01 7.26
CA TYR A 589 12.29 15.46 7.50
C TYR A 589 11.21 16.22 6.70
N VAL A 590 10.37 15.51 5.94
CA VAL A 590 9.16 16.09 5.33
C VAL A 590 8.00 16.03 6.32
N THR A 591 7.44 17.19 6.65
CA THR A 591 6.39 17.36 7.68
C THR A 591 5.04 16.81 7.23
N ALA A 592 4.22 16.47 8.22
CA ALA A 592 2.82 16.08 8.11
C ALA A 592 2.09 16.55 9.37
N LEU A 593 0.78 16.75 9.23
CA LEU A 593 -0.08 17.31 10.26
C LEU A 593 0.41 18.71 10.69
N GLY A 594 0.07 19.18 11.89
CA GLY A 594 0.41 20.54 12.31
C GLY A 594 -0.33 20.97 13.58
N ILE A 595 -1.02 22.11 13.50
CA ILE A 595 -1.69 22.73 14.64
C ILE A 595 -3.20 22.87 14.37
N ALA A 596 -4.00 22.74 15.41
CA ALA A 596 -5.44 22.92 15.36
C ALA A 596 -5.85 23.99 16.38
N VAL A 597 -6.39 25.12 15.90
CA VAL A 597 -6.76 26.29 16.70
C VAL A 597 -8.27 26.29 16.90
N ASN A 598 -8.72 26.36 18.14
CA ASN A 598 -10.15 26.45 18.46
C ASN A 598 -10.61 27.90 18.28
N ILE A 599 -11.39 28.18 17.23
CA ILE A 599 -11.89 29.51 16.94
C ILE A 599 -13.24 29.71 17.65
N ASP A 600 -14.25 28.95 17.28
CA ASP A 600 -15.61 29.02 17.82
C ASP A 600 -16.17 27.63 18.20
N VAL A 601 -15.29 26.61 18.30
CA VAL A 601 -15.67 25.29 18.86
C VAL A 601 -16.37 25.48 20.22
N PRO A 602 -17.50 24.79 20.47
CA PRO A 602 -18.11 24.75 21.80
C PRO A 602 -17.16 24.15 22.84
N VAL A 603 -16.93 24.88 23.93
CA VAL A 603 -16.02 24.46 25.02
C VAL A 603 -16.72 24.39 26.39
N THR A 604 -18.00 24.73 26.43
CA THR A 604 -18.87 24.69 27.60
C THR A 604 -20.20 24.02 27.25
N GLY A 605 -20.92 23.50 28.23
CA GLY A 605 -22.20 22.81 28.04
C GLY A 605 -22.09 21.30 28.20
N SER A 606 -23.20 20.59 27.92
CA SER A 606 -23.30 19.14 28.07
C SER A 606 -22.54 18.39 26.97
N GLU A 607 -22.35 17.09 27.15
CA GLU A 607 -21.74 16.21 26.15
C GLU A 607 -22.48 16.23 24.80
N ILE A 608 -23.75 16.64 24.75
CA ILE A 608 -24.53 16.70 23.51
C ILE A 608 -23.96 17.75 22.56
N SER A 609 -23.49 18.89 23.07
CA SER A 609 -22.98 20.01 22.27
C SER A 609 -21.48 20.29 22.45
N ASN A 610 -20.91 19.90 23.59
CA ASN A 610 -19.50 20.09 23.93
C ASN A 610 -18.70 18.80 23.65
N PRO A 611 -17.89 18.74 22.57
CA PRO A 611 -17.11 17.55 22.25
C PRO A 611 -16.02 17.25 23.29
N TRP A 612 -15.56 18.26 24.04
CA TRP A 612 -14.51 18.10 25.04
C TRP A 612 -15.00 17.49 26.34
N ALA A 613 -16.32 17.49 26.59
CA ALA A 613 -16.92 16.86 27.76
C ALA A 613 -16.99 15.32 27.64
N ARG A 614 -16.80 14.75 26.44
CA ARG A 614 -17.00 13.31 26.16
C ARG A 614 -15.82 12.41 26.48
N PHE A 615 -14.68 13.01 26.80
CA PHE A 615 -13.49 12.26 27.16
C PHE A 615 -12.74 13.01 28.22
N VAL A 616 -12.20 12.28 29.19
CA VAL A 616 -11.14 12.81 30.04
C VAL A 616 -9.86 12.69 29.23
N PRO A 617 -9.26 13.80 28.78
CA PRO A 617 -7.99 13.72 28.07
C PRO A 617 -6.97 13.21 29.09
N CYS A 618 -6.39 12.04 28.86
CA CYS A 618 -5.26 11.58 29.68
C CYS A 618 -4.20 12.71 29.68
N GLY A 619 -3.80 13.19 30.87
CA GLY A 619 -2.89 14.33 31.03
C GLY A 619 -3.54 15.72 31.15
N LEU A 620 -4.87 15.84 31.20
CA LEU A 620 -5.58 17.09 31.51
C LEU A 620 -6.33 17.05 32.86
N GLU A 621 -5.85 16.29 33.85
CA GLU A 621 -6.35 16.42 35.22
C GLU A 621 -6.11 17.86 35.71
N GLY A 622 -7.19 18.62 35.91
CA GLY A 622 -7.15 20.03 36.32
C GLY A 622 -6.90 21.05 35.20
N LYS A 623 -7.10 20.69 33.92
CA LYS A 623 -6.87 21.57 32.76
C LYS A 623 -8.07 21.55 31.81
N LEU A 624 -8.41 22.70 31.23
CA LEU A 624 -9.57 22.84 30.34
C LEU A 624 -9.15 23.17 28.90
N VAL A 625 -10.13 23.14 28.01
CA VAL A 625 -10.01 23.61 26.63
C VAL A 625 -10.79 24.93 26.50
N THR A 626 -10.33 25.83 25.64
CA THR A 626 -11.03 27.08 25.31
C THR A 626 -11.00 27.33 23.80
N SER A 627 -11.72 28.37 23.36
CA SER A 627 -11.80 28.84 21.97
C SER A 627 -11.66 30.37 21.93
N VAL A 628 -11.30 30.93 20.78
CA VAL A 628 -11.22 32.39 20.59
C VAL A 628 -12.55 33.05 20.99
N ALA A 629 -13.68 32.52 20.53
CA ALA A 629 -15.02 33.02 20.85
C ALA A 629 -15.29 33.05 22.37
N ALA A 630 -14.83 32.03 23.11
CA ALA A 630 -14.96 32.00 24.56
C ALA A 630 -14.05 33.02 25.28
N GLU A 631 -12.92 33.40 24.70
CA GLU A 631 -12.00 34.39 25.28
C GLU A 631 -12.38 35.85 24.96
N VAL A 632 -12.87 36.13 23.75
CA VAL A 632 -13.19 37.51 23.32
C VAL A 632 -14.66 37.88 23.51
N GLY A 633 -15.53 36.89 23.75
CA GLY A 633 -16.99 37.03 23.81
C GLY A 633 -17.66 36.80 22.44
N SER A 634 -18.81 36.13 22.45
CA SER A 634 -19.52 35.64 21.25
C SER A 634 -19.85 36.72 20.20
N GLY A 635 -20.03 37.97 20.60
CA GLY A 635 -20.35 39.08 19.68
C GLY A 635 -19.19 39.67 18.87
N LYS A 636 -17.92 39.34 19.18
CA LYS A 636 -16.74 39.91 18.49
C LYS A 636 -16.15 39.02 17.39
N VAL A 637 -16.63 37.79 17.26
CA VAL A 637 -16.18 36.82 16.23
C VAL A 637 -17.09 36.85 14.99
N VAL A 638 -18.17 37.64 15.02
CA VAL A 638 -19.11 37.77 13.91
C VAL A 638 -18.41 38.40 12.69
N GLY A 639 -18.31 37.64 11.59
CA GLY A 639 -17.82 38.11 10.29
C GLY A 639 -16.45 37.60 9.83
N TRP A 640 -15.70 36.88 10.66
CA TRP A 640 -14.39 36.34 10.26
C TRP A 640 -14.53 35.04 9.47
N ARG A 641 -13.77 34.92 8.37
CA ARG A 641 -13.68 33.67 7.63
C ARG A 641 -12.40 32.93 7.97
N LEU A 642 -12.48 31.60 8.09
CA LEU A 642 -11.33 30.77 8.48
C LEU A 642 -10.21 30.77 7.43
N ASP A 643 -10.53 30.98 6.16
CA ASP A 643 -9.54 31.14 5.09
C ASP A 643 -8.71 32.42 5.26
N ASP A 644 -9.30 33.52 5.73
CA ASP A 644 -8.57 34.75 6.04
C ASP A 644 -7.60 34.52 7.22
N LEU A 645 -8.06 33.84 8.27
CA LEU A 645 -7.22 33.49 9.42
C LEU A 645 -6.08 32.55 9.01
N ALA A 646 -6.35 31.56 8.16
CA ALA A 646 -5.35 30.66 7.62
C ALA A 646 -4.31 31.41 6.77
N HIS A 647 -4.75 32.35 5.95
CA HIS A 647 -3.86 33.19 5.14
C HIS A 647 -2.93 34.03 6.00
N GLN A 648 -3.48 34.72 7.01
CA GLN A 648 -2.67 35.53 7.91
C GLN A 648 -1.69 34.70 8.75
N TRP A 649 -2.13 33.54 9.22
CA TRP A 649 -1.25 32.58 9.88
C TRP A 649 -0.10 32.15 8.96
N ALA A 650 -0.39 31.87 7.68
CA ALA A 650 0.60 31.49 6.69
C ALA A 650 1.66 32.59 6.47
N VAL A 651 1.24 33.85 6.41
CA VAL A 651 2.13 35.01 6.26
C VAL A 651 3.06 35.15 7.47
N ILE A 652 2.56 34.95 8.69
CA ILE A 652 3.38 34.99 9.91
C ILE A 652 4.36 33.81 9.90
N PHE A 653 3.89 32.61 9.57
CA PHE A 653 4.71 31.40 9.48
C PHE A 653 5.83 31.53 8.45
N GLU A 654 5.54 32.06 7.26
CA GLU A 654 6.54 32.25 6.21
C GLU A 654 7.65 33.20 6.65
N LYS A 655 7.30 34.30 7.35
CA LYS A 655 8.28 35.25 7.90
C LYS A 655 9.24 34.57 8.87
N GLY A 656 8.74 33.74 9.80
CA GLY A 656 9.59 32.98 10.70
C GLY A 656 10.33 31.82 10.01
N LEU A 657 9.81 31.32 8.89
CA LEU A 657 10.50 30.29 8.12
C LEU A 657 11.75 30.86 7.44
N LEU A 658 11.65 32.06 6.87
CA LEU A 658 12.74 32.78 6.17
C LEU A 658 13.73 33.46 7.12
N ASP A 659 13.30 33.82 8.34
CA ASP A 659 14.11 34.57 9.30
C ASP A 659 14.04 33.89 10.69
N ASP A 660 15.14 33.29 11.12
CA ASP A 660 15.18 32.50 12.37
C ASP A 660 14.98 33.37 13.63
N SER A 661 15.36 34.65 13.60
CA SER A 661 15.12 35.61 14.68
C SER A 661 13.62 35.85 14.93
N LYS A 662 12.80 35.65 13.90
CA LYS A 662 11.35 35.78 13.96
C LYS A 662 10.64 34.51 14.44
N ARG A 663 11.36 33.41 14.70
CA ARG A 663 10.79 32.16 15.25
C ARG A 663 10.59 32.20 16.76
N SER A 664 11.33 33.05 17.47
CA SER A 664 11.22 33.29 18.91
C SER A 664 10.16 34.36 19.18
N GLY A 665 9.06 33.98 19.84
CA GLY A 665 8.21 34.96 20.51
C GLY A 665 9.07 35.76 21.50
N GLY A 666 8.86 37.06 21.61
CA GLY A 666 9.75 38.01 22.29
C GLY A 666 9.93 37.81 23.81
N SER A 667 10.56 36.72 24.23
CA SER A 667 11.11 36.53 25.58
C SER A 667 12.55 36.06 25.50
N ALA A 668 13.45 37.01 25.21
CA ALA A 668 14.89 36.82 25.36
C ALA A 668 15.34 36.85 26.85
N GLU A 669 14.44 37.02 27.81
CA GLU A 669 14.75 37.11 29.25
C GLU A 669 14.16 35.93 30.04
N ALA A 670 14.73 34.73 29.89
CA ALA A 670 14.55 33.64 30.87
C ALA A 670 15.67 32.57 30.79
N LYS A 671 16.88 32.96 30.40
CA LYS A 671 18.08 32.10 30.49
C LYS A 671 19.19 32.81 31.27
N SER A 672 18.89 33.18 32.51
CA SER A 672 19.88 33.30 33.57
C SER A 672 19.21 33.05 34.93
N ARG A 673 19.17 31.79 35.35
CA ARG A 673 19.31 31.31 36.74
C ARG A 673 19.23 29.79 36.76
#